data_AF-A0A9D0NZX6-F1
#
_entry.id   AF-A0A9D0NZX6-F1
#
_cell.length_a   1.000
_cell.length_b   1.000
_cell.length_c   1.000
_cell.angle_alpha   90.00
_cell.angle_beta   90.00
_cell.angle_gamma   90.00
#
_symmetry.space_group_name_H-M   'P 1'
#
loop_
_entity.id
_entity.type
_entity.pdbx_description
1 polymer ?
#
loop_
_entity_poly.entity_id
_entity_poly.type
_entity_poly.pdbx_seq_one_letter_code
_entity_poly.pdbx_strand_id
1 'polypeptide(L)'
;FGITLDQIAQKIKATNTERKAGESEVGGLVSTIYTGAFLQTEQDLQRLIVGLNGSRPVYLRDVADVHRGPGEATSLVSYYTGAGSELGIEAIGVPAVTVAIAKKKSSNGVTVAEQVIELVDALKGRIIPDNVHVSITRNYGETAKEKVNELIFKLFVATGAVVFLVWFFLGWRAALVVAIVVPVVITFTVFMALMLGFTIDRVSLFALIFSIGILVDDAIVVVENVYRRWLEKGGIDDETTIDAVAEVGNPTILATFTVVAALLPMAAVRGMMGPYMAPIPVLGSVAMLFSLFAAFVFTPWLAYKLRPDMASLHKAEQKELREIELLGRFYRAVLLPMIHNRKLGRLFLYGLFVVFFLCMLLFYVKAVQVKMLPLDNKPEFNVVVNFPEGTALAETANLVSELAEKIRTIDEVTAIQTYVGNASPFNFNGLVRHYYLRDKPWQADLQIQLTEKNHRDRSSHEIAEAVRTMVAPIVKQAGGRAQIVEMPPGPPVLQSVVAEVYGPDDETRRAVARDLEGFFEKAKHLDDVDVLMPDDYDIWTFNVDREKAQRIGVNVDDINRTLEMAMGSFVLGDIKYESVLDVTRIVMEIPLALRGDFGRLGQMPVPTRTGKVVPLSEIGSFVKTRQDPAIYHKDLRPVEFVTAETVGDLAAPIYGMFEVEEMLKDYKT
;
A
#
# COMPACT_ATOMS: atom_id res chain seq x y z
N PHE A 1 -21.79 49.06 -17.45
CA PHE A 1 -22.24 49.68 -16.18
C PHE A 1 -21.12 50.38 -15.39
N GLY A 2 -19.83 50.21 -15.73
CA GLY A 2 -18.74 50.90 -15.00
C GLY A 2 -18.53 50.41 -13.57
N ILE A 3 -19.00 49.20 -13.26
CA ILE A 3 -18.91 48.57 -11.94
C ILE A 3 -17.76 47.57 -11.98
N THR A 4 -16.87 47.60 -10.99
CA THR A 4 -15.73 46.67 -10.88
C THR A 4 -16.10 45.42 -10.09
N LEU A 5 -15.33 44.33 -10.26
CA LEU A 5 -15.51 43.10 -9.47
C LEU A 5 -15.39 43.38 -7.97
N ASP A 6 -14.48 44.26 -7.57
CA ASP A 6 -14.29 44.65 -6.18
C ASP A 6 -15.50 45.36 -5.58
N GLN A 7 -16.14 46.26 -6.34
CA GLN A 7 -17.36 46.93 -5.90
C GLN A 7 -18.50 45.94 -5.67
N ILE A 8 -18.64 44.96 -6.56
CA ILE A 8 -19.63 43.89 -6.41
C ILE A 8 -19.30 43.04 -5.16
N ALA A 9 -18.04 42.65 -5.00
CA ALA A 9 -17.59 41.85 -3.86
C ALA A 9 -17.83 42.54 -2.51
N GLN A 10 -17.50 43.82 -2.40
CA GLN A 10 -17.77 44.62 -1.21
C GLN A 10 -19.27 44.73 -0.94
N LYS A 11 -20.11 44.87 -1.97
CA LYS A 11 -21.57 44.92 -1.80
C LYS A 11 -22.15 43.61 -1.32
N ILE A 12 -21.70 42.47 -1.86
CA ILE A 12 -22.11 41.14 -1.39
C ILE A 12 -21.71 40.96 0.08
N LYS A 13 -20.45 41.25 0.43
CA LYS A 13 -19.94 41.13 1.80
C LYS A 13 -20.67 42.04 2.80
N ALA A 14 -20.92 43.29 2.42
CA ALA A 14 -21.58 44.26 3.29
C ALA A 14 -23.07 43.95 3.51
N THR A 15 -23.71 43.26 2.56
CA THR A 15 -25.14 42.91 2.64
C THR A 15 -25.36 41.58 3.34
N ASN A 16 -24.43 40.63 3.21
CA ASN A 16 -24.51 39.32 3.84
C ASN A 16 -24.06 39.35 5.32
N THR A 17 -24.70 40.18 6.15
CA THR A 17 -24.39 40.31 7.57
C THR A 17 -25.67 40.49 8.39
N GLU A 18 -25.77 39.73 9.46
CA GLU A 18 -26.75 39.93 10.52
C GLU A 18 -26.00 40.24 11.82
N ARG A 19 -26.51 41.21 12.60
CA ARG A 19 -25.93 41.62 13.87
C ARG A 19 -27.01 41.77 14.93
N LYS A 20 -26.73 41.31 16.14
CA LYS A 20 -27.51 41.68 17.34
C LYS A 20 -27.22 43.15 17.65
N ALA A 21 -28.21 44.01 17.42
CA ALA A 21 -28.11 45.46 17.64
C ALA A 21 -28.21 45.84 19.13
N GLY A 22 -28.94 45.03 19.91
CA GLY A 22 -29.14 45.26 21.33
C GLY A 22 -30.39 44.56 21.86
N GLU A 23 -30.86 45.00 23.01
CA GLU A 23 -32.09 44.52 23.65
C GLU A 23 -32.98 45.73 23.96
N SER A 24 -34.30 45.55 23.90
CA SER A 24 -35.29 46.56 24.24
C SER A 24 -36.33 45.94 25.17
N GLU A 25 -36.63 46.64 26.26
CA GLU A 25 -37.67 46.25 27.19
C GLU A 25 -38.97 46.97 26.84
N VAL A 26 -39.95 46.21 26.34
CA VAL A 26 -41.28 46.73 26.00
C VAL A 26 -42.33 45.78 26.60
N GLY A 27 -43.26 46.33 27.40
CA GLY A 27 -44.34 45.55 28.00
C GLY A 27 -43.89 44.52 29.04
N GLY A 28 -42.74 44.72 29.70
CA GLY A 28 -42.20 43.78 30.70
C GLY A 28 -41.46 42.57 30.12
N LEU A 29 -41.23 42.53 28.80
CA LEU A 29 -40.42 41.53 28.12
C LEU A 29 -39.16 42.16 27.54
N VAL A 30 -38.01 41.49 27.71
CA VAL A 30 -36.77 41.82 27.02
C VAL A 30 -36.82 41.22 25.62
N SER A 31 -36.84 42.07 24.60
CA SER A 31 -36.80 41.66 23.19
C SER A 31 -35.42 41.94 22.61
N THR A 32 -34.76 40.91 22.06
CA THR A 32 -33.51 41.11 21.33
C THR A 32 -33.78 41.69 19.95
N ILE A 33 -33.07 42.76 19.59
CA ILE A 33 -33.16 43.40 18.28
C ILE A 33 -32.01 42.93 17.41
N TYR A 34 -32.34 42.37 16.25
CA TYR A 34 -31.39 42.02 15.19
C TYR A 34 -31.50 43.03 14.04
N THR A 35 -30.40 43.27 13.34
CA THR A 35 -30.33 44.13 12.15
C THR A 35 -29.49 43.47 11.06
N GLY A 36 -29.84 43.75 9.80
CA GLY A 36 -29.30 43.04 8.65
C GLY A 36 -30.00 41.69 8.44
N ALA A 37 -29.56 40.97 7.41
CA ALA A 37 -30.05 39.65 7.07
C ALA A 37 -28.98 38.94 6.24
N PHE A 38 -28.92 37.62 6.33
CA PHE A 38 -28.05 36.83 5.46
C PHE A 38 -28.68 36.61 4.08
N LEU A 39 -27.83 36.43 3.07
CA LEU A 39 -28.25 35.98 1.75
C LEU A 39 -28.54 34.47 1.82
N GLN A 40 -29.74 34.06 1.44
CA GLN A 40 -30.23 32.69 1.60
C GLN A 40 -30.43 31.98 0.26
N THR A 41 -30.82 32.74 -0.77
CA THR A 41 -31.20 32.19 -2.07
C THR A 41 -30.46 32.87 -3.22
N GLU A 42 -30.41 32.18 -4.36
CA GLU A 42 -29.91 32.74 -5.62
C GLU A 42 -30.66 34.03 -6.00
N GLN A 43 -31.97 34.08 -5.71
CA GLN A 43 -32.82 35.24 -6.00
C GLN A 43 -32.43 36.47 -5.16
N ASP A 44 -31.98 36.27 -3.92
CA ASP A 44 -31.48 37.34 -3.06
C ASP A 44 -30.22 37.98 -3.65
N LEU A 45 -29.31 37.13 -4.16
CA LEU A 45 -28.11 37.59 -4.88
C LEU A 45 -28.49 38.32 -6.17
N GLN A 46 -29.40 37.78 -6.99
CA GLN A 46 -29.83 38.40 -8.24
C GLN A 46 -30.47 39.79 -8.04
N ARG A 47 -31.18 40.00 -6.92
CA ARG A 47 -31.82 41.27 -6.55
C ARG A 47 -30.90 42.23 -5.80
N LEU A 48 -29.65 41.85 -5.56
CA LEU A 48 -28.69 42.72 -4.90
C LEU A 48 -28.37 43.92 -5.77
N ILE A 49 -28.53 45.13 -5.22
CA ILE A 49 -28.15 46.37 -5.91
C ILE A 49 -26.64 46.55 -5.77
N VAL A 50 -25.93 46.41 -6.89
CA VAL A 50 -24.46 46.49 -6.97
C VAL A 50 -23.96 47.86 -7.38
N GLY A 51 -24.82 48.70 -7.96
CA GLY A 51 -24.48 50.06 -8.33
C GLY A 51 -25.69 50.87 -8.78
N LEU A 52 -25.42 52.10 -9.22
CA LEU A 52 -26.41 53.00 -9.80
C LEU A 52 -25.89 53.47 -11.16
N ASN A 53 -26.75 53.47 -12.18
CA ASN A 53 -26.47 54.09 -13.47
C ASN A 53 -27.39 55.31 -13.62
N GLY A 54 -26.88 56.49 -13.25
CA GLY A 54 -27.70 57.68 -13.02
C GLY A 54 -28.57 57.48 -11.77
N SER A 55 -29.90 57.52 -11.93
CA SER A 55 -30.89 57.28 -10.87
C SER A 55 -31.52 55.89 -10.90
N ARG A 56 -31.07 54.99 -11.79
CA ARG A 56 -31.60 53.62 -11.89
C ARG A 56 -30.69 52.64 -11.15
N PRO A 57 -31.24 51.77 -10.29
CA PRO A 57 -30.46 50.71 -9.65
C PRO A 57 -29.99 49.70 -10.69
N VAL A 58 -28.74 49.28 -10.55
CA VAL A 58 -28.15 48.17 -11.31
C VAL A 58 -28.11 46.97 -10.37
N TYR A 59 -28.81 45.91 -10.74
CA TYR A 59 -28.88 44.67 -9.98
C TYR A 59 -27.74 43.74 -10.39
N LEU A 60 -27.36 42.79 -9.53
CA LEU A 60 -26.32 41.82 -9.84
C LEU A 60 -26.66 41.02 -11.11
N ARG A 61 -27.94 40.64 -11.28
CA ARG A 61 -28.43 39.97 -12.49
C ARG A 61 -28.25 40.76 -13.80
N ASP A 62 -28.04 42.08 -13.72
CA ASP A 62 -27.83 42.93 -14.89
C ASP A 62 -26.38 42.89 -15.37
N VAL A 63 -25.45 42.40 -14.53
CA VAL A 63 -23.99 42.41 -14.78
C VAL A 63 -23.32 41.04 -14.67
N ALA A 64 -24.00 40.06 -14.08
CA ALA A 64 -23.49 38.71 -13.87
C ALA A 64 -24.61 37.68 -14.01
N ASP A 65 -24.25 36.49 -14.47
CA ASP A 65 -25.10 35.31 -14.36
C ASP A 65 -24.93 34.73 -12.95
N VAL A 66 -26.04 34.48 -12.26
CA VAL A 66 -26.05 34.01 -10.88
C VAL A 66 -26.86 32.72 -10.87
N HIS A 67 -26.17 31.61 -10.65
CA HIS A 67 -26.78 30.29 -10.56
C HIS A 67 -26.18 29.52 -9.38
N ARG A 68 -26.98 28.63 -8.79
CA ARG A 68 -26.50 27.63 -7.83
C ARG A 68 -26.14 26.34 -8.55
N GLY A 69 -24.88 25.92 -8.49
CA GLY A 69 -24.41 24.70 -9.13
C GLY A 69 -23.15 24.12 -8.47
N PRO A 70 -22.66 22.97 -8.97
CA PRO A 70 -21.33 22.50 -8.62
C PRO A 70 -20.28 23.52 -9.08
N GLY A 71 -19.19 23.65 -8.33
CA GLY A 71 -18.05 24.45 -8.78
C GLY A 71 -17.32 23.80 -9.96
N GLU A 72 -16.38 24.52 -10.55
CA GLU A 72 -15.50 23.97 -11.60
C GLU A 72 -14.76 22.73 -11.09
N ALA A 73 -14.74 21.68 -11.91
CA ALA A 73 -14.08 20.42 -11.54
C ALA A 73 -12.56 20.61 -11.50
N THR A 74 -11.99 20.58 -10.30
CA THR A 74 -10.53 20.56 -10.07
C THR A 74 -9.96 19.15 -10.06
N SER A 75 -10.85 18.15 -9.94
CA SER A 75 -10.51 16.73 -9.95
C SER A 75 -11.70 15.90 -10.43
N LEU A 76 -11.42 14.70 -10.96
CA LEU A 76 -12.42 13.74 -11.42
C LEU A 76 -12.17 12.40 -10.77
N VAL A 77 -13.23 11.82 -10.19
CA VAL A 77 -13.22 10.46 -9.67
C VAL A 77 -14.35 9.68 -10.32
N SER A 78 -14.01 8.56 -10.95
CA SER A 78 -14.96 7.73 -11.68
C SER A 78 -14.82 6.26 -11.29
N TYR A 79 -15.93 5.54 -11.39
CA TYR A 79 -16.01 4.10 -11.13
C TYR A 79 -16.40 3.34 -12.41
N TYR A 80 -15.74 2.21 -12.60
CA TYR A 80 -16.01 1.27 -13.69
C TYR A 80 -16.19 -0.13 -13.12
N THR A 81 -17.14 -0.87 -13.66
CA THR A 81 -17.24 -2.31 -13.44
C THR A 81 -16.46 -3.05 -14.53
N GLY A 82 -15.69 -4.06 -14.11
CA GLY A 82 -14.97 -4.94 -15.03
C GLY A 82 -15.79 -6.18 -15.41
N ALA A 83 -15.24 -6.97 -16.33
CA ALA A 83 -15.85 -8.20 -16.83
C ALA A 83 -16.10 -9.24 -15.71
N GLY A 84 -15.26 -9.27 -14.68
CA GLY A 84 -15.40 -10.15 -13.52
C GLY A 84 -16.33 -9.63 -12.42
N SER A 85 -17.03 -8.52 -12.63
CA SER A 85 -17.86 -7.88 -11.59
C SER A 85 -19.08 -8.72 -11.20
N GLU A 86 -19.27 -8.91 -9.89
CA GLU A 86 -20.48 -9.56 -9.33
C GLU A 86 -21.62 -8.57 -9.03
N LEU A 87 -21.40 -7.26 -9.20
CA LEU A 87 -22.36 -6.22 -8.81
C LEU A 87 -23.66 -6.21 -9.62
N GLY A 88 -23.76 -6.98 -10.72
CA GLY A 88 -24.96 -7.11 -11.55
C GLY A 88 -25.41 -5.80 -12.22
N ILE A 89 -24.64 -4.73 -12.07
CA ILE A 89 -24.88 -3.38 -12.58
C ILE A 89 -23.66 -2.98 -13.38
N GLU A 90 -23.85 -2.58 -14.63
CA GLU A 90 -22.77 -2.05 -15.46
C GLU A 90 -22.57 -0.56 -15.14
N ALA A 91 -21.38 -0.23 -14.66
CA ALA A 91 -20.94 1.14 -14.45
C ALA A 91 -19.78 1.44 -15.40
N ILE A 92 -19.94 2.45 -16.24
CA ILE A 92 -18.93 2.90 -17.19
C ILE A 92 -18.67 4.38 -16.96
N GLY A 93 -17.55 4.70 -16.32
CA GLY A 93 -17.14 6.09 -16.08
C GLY A 93 -18.11 6.89 -15.21
N VAL A 94 -18.87 6.23 -14.33
CA VAL A 94 -19.85 6.92 -13.49
C VAL A 94 -19.14 7.76 -12.42
N PRO A 95 -19.58 9.00 -12.14
CA PRO A 95 -19.01 9.80 -11.06
C PRO A 95 -19.08 9.06 -9.74
N ALA A 96 -17.98 9.04 -8.99
CA ALA A 96 -17.87 8.30 -7.75
C ALA A 96 -17.27 9.13 -6.62
N VAL A 97 -17.65 8.79 -5.39
CA VAL A 97 -17.05 9.35 -4.17
C VAL A 97 -16.45 8.20 -3.39
N THR A 98 -15.16 8.27 -3.11
CA THR A 98 -14.47 7.25 -2.32
C THR A 98 -14.39 7.66 -0.86
N VAL A 99 -14.94 6.82 0.02
CA VAL A 99 -14.82 6.99 1.48
C VAL A 99 -13.77 6.02 2.01
N ALA A 100 -12.65 6.56 2.48
CA ALA A 100 -11.57 5.78 3.03
C ALA A 100 -11.67 5.70 4.56
N ILE A 101 -11.66 4.48 5.11
CA ILE A 101 -11.75 4.26 6.56
C ILE A 101 -10.46 3.61 7.04
N ALA A 102 -9.82 4.24 8.02
CA ALA A 102 -8.62 3.74 8.65
C ALA A 102 -8.94 3.23 10.06
N LYS A 103 -8.42 2.05 10.39
CA LYS A 103 -8.53 1.50 11.74
C LYS A 103 -7.64 2.29 12.71
N LYS A 104 -8.07 2.43 13.96
CA LYS A 104 -7.22 2.98 15.03
C LYS A 104 -6.02 2.05 15.28
N LYS A 105 -4.87 2.61 15.66
CA LYS A 105 -3.70 1.83 16.08
C LYS A 105 -4.11 0.79 17.13
N SER A 106 -3.57 -0.43 17.01
CA SER A 106 -3.86 -1.58 17.89
C SER A 106 -5.28 -2.16 17.87
N SER A 107 -6.19 -1.66 17.02
CA SER A 107 -7.48 -2.32 16.78
C SER A 107 -7.36 -3.49 15.79
N ASN A 108 -8.27 -4.46 15.88
CA ASN A 108 -8.35 -5.61 14.96
C ASN A 108 -8.98 -5.17 13.63
N GLY A 109 -8.25 -5.35 12.52
CA GLY A 109 -8.74 -4.95 11.20
C GLY A 109 -9.94 -5.74 10.69
N VAL A 110 -10.07 -7.02 11.08
CA VAL A 110 -11.19 -7.89 10.70
C VAL A 110 -12.49 -7.38 11.32
N THR A 111 -12.50 -7.22 12.65
CA THR A 111 -13.69 -6.78 13.39
C THR A 111 -14.12 -5.37 12.98
N VAL A 112 -13.18 -4.45 12.77
CA VAL A 112 -13.50 -3.09 12.32
C VAL A 112 -14.12 -3.10 10.93
N ALA A 113 -13.60 -3.91 9.99
CA ALA A 113 -14.18 -4.01 8.65
C ALA A 113 -15.61 -4.57 8.68
N GLU A 114 -15.84 -5.66 9.43
CA GLU A 114 -17.16 -6.26 9.61
C GLU A 114 -18.16 -5.25 10.18
N GLN A 115 -17.81 -4.54 11.25
CA GLN A 115 -18.68 -3.53 11.87
C GLN A 115 -18.98 -2.33 10.94
N VAL A 116 -18.00 -1.92 10.12
CA VAL A 116 -18.20 -0.85 9.14
C VAL A 116 -19.18 -1.29 8.06
N ILE A 117 -19.04 -2.53 7.55
CA ILE A 117 -19.94 -3.07 6.54
C ILE A 117 -21.36 -3.19 7.10
N GLU A 118 -21.52 -3.74 8.31
CA GLU A 118 -22.80 -3.81 9.00
C GLU A 118 -23.44 -2.42 9.19
N LEU A 119 -22.65 -1.41 9.53
CA LEU A 119 -23.14 -0.03 9.65
C LEU A 119 -23.58 0.53 8.29
N VAL A 120 -22.80 0.33 7.23
CA VAL A 120 -23.16 0.77 5.88
C VAL A 120 -24.46 0.12 5.42
N ASP A 121 -24.62 -1.18 5.67
CA ASP A 121 -25.84 -1.90 5.34
C ASP A 121 -27.05 -1.39 6.14
N ALA A 122 -26.89 -1.05 7.42
CA ALA A 122 -27.93 -0.45 8.24
C ALA A 122 -28.34 0.97 7.78
N LEU A 123 -27.48 1.67 7.03
CA LEU A 123 -27.74 3.01 6.49
C LEU A 123 -28.49 2.99 5.14
N LYS A 124 -28.47 1.85 4.43
CA LYS A 124 -29.21 1.65 3.16
C LYS A 124 -30.72 1.76 3.38
N GLY A 125 -31.40 2.47 2.48
CA GLY A 125 -32.85 2.73 2.58
C GLY A 125 -33.25 3.80 3.61
N ARG A 126 -32.28 4.42 4.29
CA ARG A 126 -32.50 5.56 5.20
C ARG A 126 -31.69 6.78 4.78
N ILE A 127 -30.38 6.72 5.02
CA ILE A 127 -29.44 7.81 4.72
C ILE A 127 -28.86 7.61 3.31
N ILE A 128 -28.59 6.36 2.94
CA ILE A 128 -28.15 6.00 1.58
C ILE A 128 -29.42 5.67 0.78
N PRO A 129 -29.83 6.54 -0.15
CA PRO A 129 -31.04 6.32 -0.95
C PRO A 129 -30.83 5.22 -2.01
N ASP A 130 -31.93 4.69 -2.56
CA ASP A 130 -31.91 3.55 -3.49
C ASP A 130 -31.17 3.82 -4.81
N ASN A 131 -30.94 5.09 -5.17
CA ASN A 131 -30.20 5.50 -6.36
C ASN A 131 -28.70 5.67 -6.12
N VAL A 132 -28.20 5.36 -4.92
CA VAL A 132 -26.76 5.40 -4.58
C VAL A 132 -26.28 3.99 -4.32
N HIS A 133 -25.39 3.51 -5.20
CA HIS A 133 -24.76 2.20 -5.05
C HIS A 133 -23.45 2.33 -4.26
N VAL A 134 -23.25 1.40 -3.33
CA VAL A 134 -22.01 1.31 -2.55
C VAL A 134 -21.27 0.05 -2.98
N SER A 135 -20.03 0.23 -3.43
CA SER A 135 -19.12 -0.85 -3.77
C SER A 135 -17.94 -0.84 -2.80
N ILE A 136 -17.59 -2.02 -2.27
CA ILE A 136 -16.44 -2.18 -1.39
C ILE A 136 -15.23 -2.46 -2.28
N THR A 137 -14.37 -1.46 -2.42
CA THR A 137 -13.25 -1.54 -3.35
C THR A 137 -11.97 -2.07 -2.72
N ARG A 138 -11.88 -2.06 -1.39
CA ARG A 138 -10.72 -2.56 -0.65
C ARG A 138 -11.10 -2.99 0.75
N ASN A 139 -10.95 -4.28 1.05
CA ASN A 139 -11.22 -4.84 2.38
C ASN A 139 -10.01 -5.64 2.92
N TYR A 140 -9.09 -4.95 3.59
CA TYR A 140 -7.97 -5.63 4.25
C TYR A 140 -8.38 -6.50 5.45
N GLY A 141 -9.58 -6.32 6.00
CA GLY A 141 -10.13 -7.19 7.02
C GLY A 141 -10.42 -8.58 6.47
N GLU A 142 -11.06 -8.66 5.31
CA GLU A 142 -11.32 -9.89 4.55
C GLU A 142 -10.00 -10.63 4.27
N THR A 143 -9.05 -9.97 3.60
CA THR A 143 -7.78 -10.57 3.22
C THR A 143 -6.98 -11.05 4.44
N ALA A 144 -7.02 -10.31 5.56
CA ALA A 144 -6.36 -10.73 6.79
C ALA A 144 -7.01 -11.98 7.39
N LYS A 145 -8.35 -12.03 7.43
CA LYS A 145 -9.13 -13.17 7.92
C LYS A 145 -8.84 -14.42 7.09
N GLU A 146 -8.88 -14.31 5.77
CA GLU A 146 -8.55 -15.42 4.86
C GLU A 146 -7.14 -15.96 5.09
N LYS A 147 -6.13 -15.07 5.14
CA LYS A 147 -4.72 -15.49 5.31
C LYS A 147 -4.50 -16.17 6.66
N VAL A 148 -5.13 -15.69 7.73
CA VAL A 148 -5.07 -16.33 9.05
C VAL A 148 -5.75 -17.69 9.03
N ASN A 149 -6.95 -17.79 8.46
CA ASN A 149 -7.69 -19.06 8.35
C ASN A 149 -6.94 -20.09 7.51
N GLU A 150 -6.36 -19.68 6.39
CA GLU A 150 -5.53 -20.54 5.52
C GLU A 150 -4.32 -21.09 6.29
N LEU A 151 -3.66 -20.27 7.09
CA LEU A 151 -2.51 -20.67 7.89
C LEU A 151 -2.89 -21.58 9.06
N ILE A 152 -4.01 -21.31 9.74
CA ILE A 152 -4.56 -22.20 10.76
C ILE A 152 -4.92 -23.56 10.14
N PHE A 153 -5.52 -23.58 8.96
CA PHE A 153 -5.78 -24.82 8.23
C PHE A 153 -4.48 -25.57 7.92
N LYS A 154 -3.45 -24.87 7.40
CA LYS A 154 -2.12 -25.46 7.16
C LYS A 154 -1.46 -26.00 8.44
N LEU A 155 -1.65 -25.32 9.57
CA LEU A 155 -1.18 -25.77 10.89
C LEU A 155 -1.80 -27.13 11.28
N PHE A 156 -3.12 -27.29 11.08
CA PHE A 156 -3.80 -28.57 11.32
C PHE A 156 -3.35 -29.66 10.35
N VAL A 157 -3.18 -29.34 9.06
CA VAL A 157 -2.66 -30.28 8.06
C VAL A 157 -1.25 -30.74 8.42
N ALA A 158 -0.34 -29.83 8.78
CA ALA A 158 1.01 -30.16 9.19
C ALA A 158 1.03 -31.02 10.46
N THR A 159 0.25 -30.64 11.49
CA THR A 159 0.13 -31.43 12.72
C THR A 159 -0.42 -32.83 12.42
N GLY A 160 -1.46 -32.94 11.60
CA GLY A 160 -2.05 -34.21 11.18
C GLY A 160 -1.06 -35.08 10.40
N ALA A 161 -0.27 -34.50 9.50
CA ALA A 161 0.76 -35.20 8.75
C ALA A 161 1.85 -35.77 9.67
N VAL A 162 2.29 -35.01 10.67
CA VAL A 162 3.27 -35.46 11.66
C VAL A 162 2.70 -36.59 12.53
N VAL A 163 1.47 -36.44 13.04
CA VAL A 163 0.79 -37.50 13.80
C VAL A 163 0.61 -38.76 12.96
N PHE A 164 0.27 -38.62 11.67
CA PHE A 164 0.17 -39.74 10.74
C PHE A 164 1.51 -40.44 10.50
N LEU A 165 2.60 -39.67 10.38
CA LEU A 165 3.95 -40.23 10.23
C LEU A 165 4.34 -41.04 11.47
N VAL A 166 4.13 -40.49 12.67
CA VAL A 166 4.37 -41.21 13.93
C VAL A 166 3.48 -42.45 14.03
N TRP A 167 2.22 -42.36 13.60
CA TRP A 167 1.30 -43.50 13.57
C TRP A 167 1.81 -44.63 12.68
N PHE A 168 2.35 -44.29 11.51
CA PHE A 168 2.84 -45.26 10.53
C PHE A 168 4.10 -46.00 11.01
N PHE A 169 5.04 -45.29 11.64
CA PHE A 169 6.32 -45.85 12.09
C PHE A 169 6.28 -46.41 13.52
N LEU A 170 5.76 -45.67 14.50
CA LEU A 170 5.79 -46.02 15.93
C LEU A 170 4.44 -46.57 16.45
N GLY A 171 3.36 -46.41 15.69
CA GLY A 171 2.02 -46.89 16.04
C GLY A 171 1.12 -45.85 16.71
N TRP A 172 -0.15 -46.21 16.91
CA TRP A 172 -1.22 -45.27 17.30
C TRP A 172 -1.13 -44.72 18.71
N ARG A 173 -0.54 -45.47 19.64
CA ARG A 173 -0.33 -45.00 21.01
C ARG A 173 0.73 -43.90 21.06
N ALA A 174 1.87 -44.10 20.37
CA ALA A 174 2.91 -43.08 20.22
C ALA A 174 2.39 -41.84 19.47
N ALA A 175 1.62 -42.05 18.40
CA ALA A 175 0.99 -40.96 17.67
C ALA A 175 0.03 -40.13 18.55
N LEU A 176 -0.70 -40.78 19.46
CA LEU A 176 -1.59 -40.11 20.40
C LEU A 176 -0.82 -39.26 21.42
N VAL A 177 0.35 -39.72 21.89
CA VAL A 177 1.23 -38.92 22.76
C VAL A 177 1.62 -37.63 22.04
N VAL A 178 2.12 -37.74 20.81
CA VAL A 178 2.51 -36.58 19.98
C VAL A 178 1.32 -35.67 19.68
N ALA A 179 0.15 -36.24 19.35
CA ALA A 179 -1.08 -35.49 19.07
C ALA A 179 -1.57 -34.66 20.27
N ILE A 180 -1.23 -35.04 21.50
CA ILE A 180 -1.55 -34.29 22.72
C ILE A 180 -0.48 -33.25 23.02
N VAL A 181 0.80 -33.58 22.84
CA VAL A 181 1.92 -32.68 23.17
C VAL A 181 1.96 -31.48 22.24
N VAL A 182 1.73 -31.66 20.94
CA VAL A 182 1.81 -30.58 19.94
C VAL A 182 0.86 -29.41 20.24
N PRO A 183 -0.45 -29.61 20.45
CA PRO A 183 -1.36 -28.52 20.81
C PRO A 183 -0.99 -27.82 22.11
N VAL A 184 -0.44 -28.54 23.10
CA VAL A 184 -0.01 -27.96 24.39
C VAL A 184 1.14 -26.99 24.17
N VAL A 185 2.15 -27.38 23.38
CA VAL A 185 3.28 -26.51 23.05
C VAL A 185 2.80 -25.29 22.26
N ILE A 186 1.99 -25.48 21.22
CA ILE A 186 1.46 -24.38 20.41
C ILE A 186 0.63 -23.40 21.27
N THR A 187 -0.23 -23.91 22.14
CA THR A 187 -1.07 -23.07 23.02
C THR A 187 -0.20 -22.23 23.95
N PHE A 188 0.85 -22.83 24.52
CA PHE A 188 1.81 -22.10 25.34
C PHE A 188 2.58 -21.04 24.53
N THR A 189 3.03 -21.36 23.32
CA THR A 189 3.72 -20.39 22.46
C THR A 189 2.81 -19.23 22.07
N VAL A 190 1.53 -19.48 21.76
CA VAL A 190 0.54 -18.43 21.50
C VAL A 190 0.28 -17.58 22.75
N PHE A 191 0.19 -18.20 23.92
CA PHE A 191 0.08 -17.47 25.19
C PHE A 191 1.30 -16.58 25.43
N MET A 192 2.51 -17.08 25.18
CA MET A 192 3.73 -16.28 25.29
C MET A 192 3.80 -15.18 24.22
N ALA A 193 3.30 -15.42 23.01
CA ALA A 193 3.17 -14.38 21.99
C ALA A 193 2.28 -13.23 22.50
N LEU A 194 1.15 -13.55 23.13
CA LEU A 194 0.24 -12.57 23.73
C LEU A 194 0.93 -11.79 24.86
N MET A 195 1.69 -12.46 25.74
CA MET A 195 2.44 -11.81 26.82
C MET A 195 3.56 -10.89 26.31
N LEU A 196 4.21 -11.27 25.20
CA LEU A 196 5.25 -10.48 24.55
C LEU A 196 4.70 -9.37 23.64
N GLY A 197 3.38 -9.27 23.49
CA GLY A 197 2.71 -8.26 22.67
C GLY A 197 2.76 -8.52 21.16
N PHE A 198 3.07 -9.74 20.73
CA PHE A 198 2.98 -10.15 19.33
C PHE A 198 1.52 -10.42 18.96
N THR A 199 1.12 -9.95 17.78
CA THR A 199 -0.16 -10.28 17.16
C THR A 199 -0.10 -11.64 16.47
N ILE A 200 -1.26 -12.23 16.23
CA ILE A 200 -1.37 -13.39 15.33
C ILE A 200 -1.55 -12.88 13.91
N ASP A 201 -0.49 -13.02 13.11
CA ASP A 201 -0.45 -12.68 11.70
C ASP A 201 0.25 -13.78 10.89
N ARG A 202 0.44 -13.54 9.60
CA ARG A 202 1.02 -14.53 8.71
C ARG A 202 2.44 -14.97 9.11
N VAL A 203 3.25 -14.06 9.64
CA VAL A 203 4.64 -14.33 9.99
C VAL A 203 4.73 -15.02 11.34
N SER A 204 3.93 -14.61 12.33
CA SER A 204 3.87 -15.31 13.61
C SER A 204 3.32 -16.73 13.47
N LEU A 205 2.32 -16.95 12.59
CA LEU A 205 1.80 -18.29 12.29
C LEU A 205 2.82 -19.14 11.52
N PHE A 206 3.57 -18.54 10.60
CA PHE A 206 4.68 -19.22 9.94
C PHE A 206 5.75 -19.68 10.94
N ALA A 207 6.10 -18.82 11.90
CA ALA A 207 7.01 -19.19 13.00
C ALA A 207 6.50 -20.42 13.76
N LEU A 208 5.21 -20.45 14.11
CA LEU A 208 4.59 -21.59 14.78
C LEU A 208 4.61 -22.87 13.94
N ILE A 209 4.26 -22.80 12.65
CA ILE A 209 4.31 -23.95 11.74
C ILE A 209 5.75 -24.47 11.61
N PHE A 210 6.73 -23.58 11.43
CA PHE A 210 8.14 -23.93 11.36
C PHE A 210 8.60 -24.62 12.64
N SER A 211 8.16 -24.13 13.80
CA SER A 211 8.44 -24.78 15.09
C SER A 211 7.84 -26.16 15.20
N ILE A 212 6.68 -26.47 14.60
CA ILE A 212 6.07 -27.82 14.69
C ILE A 212 7.02 -28.91 14.20
N GLY A 213 7.67 -28.69 13.05
CA GLY A 213 8.55 -29.70 12.47
C GLY A 213 9.71 -30.07 13.39
N ILE A 214 10.24 -29.10 14.14
CA ILE A 214 11.38 -29.28 15.02
C ILE A 214 10.93 -29.67 16.44
N LEU A 215 9.83 -29.11 16.94
CA LEU A 215 9.35 -29.36 18.32
C LEU A 215 8.91 -30.80 18.53
N VAL A 216 8.39 -31.45 17.48
CA VAL A 216 7.91 -32.83 17.59
C VAL A 216 9.07 -33.82 17.66
N ASP A 217 10.23 -33.45 17.13
CA ASP A 217 11.42 -34.29 17.13
C ASP A 217 11.82 -34.69 18.57
N ASP A 218 11.86 -33.72 19.51
CA ASP A 218 12.16 -33.97 20.93
C ASP A 218 11.22 -35.05 21.52
N ALA A 219 9.91 -34.93 21.24
CA ALA A 219 8.92 -35.87 21.74
C ALA A 219 9.05 -37.25 21.07
N ILE A 220 9.33 -37.31 19.76
CA ILE A 220 9.53 -38.57 19.04
C ILE A 220 10.76 -39.30 19.58
N VAL A 221 11.90 -38.62 19.69
CA VAL A 221 13.17 -39.21 20.18
C VAL A 221 12.99 -39.82 21.57
N VAL A 222 12.27 -39.11 22.46
CA VAL A 222 11.98 -39.61 23.81
C VAL A 222 11.03 -40.81 23.78
N VAL A 223 9.93 -40.75 23.02
CA VAL A 223 8.98 -41.89 22.92
C VAL A 223 9.66 -43.12 22.30
N GLU A 224 10.41 -42.93 21.23
CA GLU A 224 11.16 -43.99 20.55
C GLU A 224 12.15 -44.65 21.51
N ASN A 225 12.95 -43.86 22.23
CA ASN A 225 13.94 -44.43 23.14
C ASN A 225 13.30 -45.17 24.31
N VAL A 226 12.21 -44.64 24.87
CA VAL A 226 11.45 -45.34 25.92
C VAL A 226 10.92 -46.68 25.41
N TYR A 227 10.36 -46.71 24.20
CA TYR A 227 9.81 -47.94 23.62
C TYR A 227 10.91 -48.95 23.31
N ARG A 228 12.05 -48.50 22.78
CA ARG A 228 13.25 -49.31 22.53
C ARG A 228 13.78 -49.93 23.82
N ARG A 229 13.91 -49.15 24.89
CA ARG A 229 14.40 -49.64 26.18
C ARG A 229 13.45 -50.63 26.85
N TRP A 230 12.13 -50.45 26.73
CA TRP A 230 11.16 -51.45 27.19
C TRP A 230 11.26 -52.77 26.40
N LEU A 231 11.53 -52.70 25.10
CA LEU A 231 11.80 -53.87 24.25
C LEU A 231 13.08 -54.60 24.66
N GLU A 232 14.20 -53.89 24.80
CA GLU A 232 15.49 -54.46 25.21
C GLU A 232 15.42 -55.19 26.57
N LYS A 233 14.66 -54.62 27.52
CA LYS A 233 14.45 -55.21 28.85
C LYS A 233 13.40 -56.33 28.86
N GLY A 234 12.50 -56.37 27.88
CA GLY A 234 11.38 -57.30 27.82
C GLY A 234 10.24 -56.98 28.80
N GLY A 235 10.13 -55.73 29.27
CA GLY A 235 9.13 -55.31 30.25
C GLY A 235 8.94 -53.80 30.32
N ILE A 236 7.80 -53.37 30.87
CA ILE A 236 7.44 -51.96 31.05
C ILE A 236 7.52 -51.62 32.54
N ASP A 237 8.44 -50.74 32.89
CA ASP A 237 8.64 -50.27 34.26
C ASP A 237 9.15 -48.83 34.30
N ASP A 238 8.92 -48.18 35.43
CA ASP A 238 9.22 -46.76 35.66
C ASP A 238 10.73 -46.49 35.62
N GLU A 239 11.55 -47.39 36.18
CA GLU A 239 13.00 -47.23 36.25
C GLU A 239 13.62 -47.23 34.85
N THR A 240 13.20 -48.15 33.98
CA THR A 240 13.65 -48.18 32.59
C THR A 240 13.11 -47.03 31.76
N THR A 241 11.92 -46.49 32.06
CA THR A 241 11.46 -45.24 31.42
C THR A 241 12.35 -44.07 31.82
N ILE A 242 12.73 -43.94 33.09
CA ILE A 242 13.59 -42.86 33.57
C ILE A 242 14.99 -42.97 32.94
N ASP A 243 15.57 -44.17 32.91
CA ASP A 243 16.88 -44.43 32.32
C ASP A 243 16.90 -44.12 30.81
N ALA A 244 15.83 -44.52 30.09
CA ALA A 244 15.66 -44.19 28.68
C ALA A 244 15.63 -42.66 28.44
N VAL A 245 14.91 -41.91 29.26
CA VAL A 245 14.87 -40.44 29.13
C VAL A 245 16.24 -39.83 29.46
N ALA A 246 16.93 -40.35 30.48
CA ALA A 246 18.25 -39.86 30.88
C ALA A 246 19.32 -40.05 29.79
N GLU A 247 19.25 -41.12 29.02
CA GLU A 247 20.17 -41.40 27.91
C GLU A 247 20.08 -40.36 26.78
N VAL A 248 18.86 -40.00 26.36
CA VAL A 248 18.66 -39.02 25.27
C VAL A 248 18.62 -37.57 25.75
N GLY A 249 18.47 -37.34 27.06
CA GLY A 249 18.31 -36.01 27.63
C GLY A 249 19.40 -35.01 27.22
N ASN A 250 20.68 -35.35 27.46
CA ASN A 250 21.79 -34.46 27.14
C ASN A 250 21.90 -34.14 25.62
N PRO A 251 21.83 -35.14 24.71
CA PRO A 251 21.76 -34.88 23.27
C PRO A 251 20.60 -33.95 22.87
N THR A 252 19.39 -34.21 23.37
CA THR A 252 18.20 -33.42 23.03
C THR A 252 18.35 -31.97 23.51
N ILE A 253 18.80 -31.75 24.75
CA ILE A 253 19.06 -30.39 25.27
C ILE A 253 20.05 -29.63 24.37
N LEU A 254 21.19 -30.25 24.03
CA LEU A 254 22.20 -29.61 23.20
C LEU A 254 21.68 -29.29 21.79
N ALA A 255 20.89 -30.20 21.20
CA ALA A 255 20.24 -29.99 19.91
C ALA A 255 19.27 -28.80 19.97
N THR A 256 18.38 -28.73 20.97
CA THR A 256 17.46 -27.61 21.18
C THR A 256 18.20 -26.28 21.27
N PHE A 257 19.25 -26.19 22.11
CA PHE A 257 20.04 -24.96 22.24
C PHE A 257 20.80 -24.60 20.95
N THR A 258 21.23 -25.58 20.16
CA THR A 258 21.86 -25.34 18.86
C THR A 258 20.87 -24.72 17.87
N VAL A 259 19.62 -25.20 17.84
CA VAL A 259 18.55 -24.60 17.02
C VAL A 259 18.28 -23.17 17.47
N VAL A 260 18.12 -22.93 18.78
CA VAL A 260 17.93 -21.58 19.34
C VAL A 260 19.09 -20.65 18.95
N ALA A 261 20.34 -21.12 19.07
CA ALA A 261 21.52 -20.35 18.69
C ALA A 261 21.58 -20.04 17.19
N ALA A 262 21.12 -20.97 16.34
CA ALA A 262 21.05 -20.77 14.90
C ALA A 262 19.98 -19.75 14.48
N LEU A 263 18.87 -19.65 15.23
CA LEU A 263 17.80 -18.68 14.98
C LEU A 263 18.11 -17.28 15.53
N LEU A 264 18.90 -17.18 16.60
CA LEU A 264 19.18 -15.93 17.30
C LEU A 264 19.68 -14.77 16.41
N PRO A 265 20.54 -14.96 15.38
CA PRO A 265 20.99 -13.88 14.52
C PRO A 265 19.86 -13.14 13.81
N MET A 266 18.73 -13.80 13.51
CA MET A 266 17.58 -13.18 12.86
C MET A 266 16.92 -12.11 13.75
N ALA A 267 17.04 -12.22 15.08
CA ALA A 267 16.50 -11.23 16.01
C ALA A 267 17.26 -9.89 15.99
N ALA A 268 18.48 -9.88 15.43
CA ALA A 268 19.32 -8.69 15.33
C ALA A 268 19.07 -7.84 14.06
N VAL A 269 18.16 -8.28 13.18
CA VAL A 269 17.81 -7.55 11.94
C VAL A 269 17.16 -6.21 12.29
N ARG A 270 17.73 -5.12 11.75
CA ARG A 270 17.27 -3.73 12.00
C ARG A 270 16.38 -3.20 10.87
N GLY A 271 15.90 -1.97 11.03
CA GLY A 271 15.10 -1.27 10.03
C GLY A 271 13.68 -1.82 9.94
N MET A 272 13.01 -1.57 8.80
CA MET A 272 11.63 -2.02 8.61
C MET A 272 11.48 -3.55 8.57
N MET A 273 12.53 -4.30 8.20
CA MET A 273 12.51 -5.77 8.22
C MET A 273 12.53 -6.37 9.64
N GLY A 274 13.08 -5.64 10.63
CA GLY A 274 13.20 -6.13 12.00
C GLY A 274 11.87 -6.57 12.60
N PRO A 275 10.84 -5.69 12.66
CA PRO A 275 9.50 -6.06 13.13
C PRO A 275 8.83 -7.18 12.33
N TYR A 276 9.12 -7.30 11.03
CA TYR A 276 8.58 -8.38 10.20
C TYR A 276 9.22 -9.74 10.54
N MET A 277 10.52 -9.79 10.83
CA MET A 277 11.24 -11.04 11.04
C MET A 277 11.33 -11.46 12.52
N ALA A 278 11.24 -10.51 13.45
CA ALA A 278 11.39 -10.74 14.89
C ALA A 278 10.50 -11.85 15.49
N PRO A 279 9.24 -12.06 15.06
CA PRO A 279 8.42 -13.14 15.61
C PRO A 279 9.01 -14.54 15.38
N ILE A 280 9.75 -14.76 14.29
CA ILE A 280 10.29 -16.08 13.91
C ILE A 280 11.29 -16.61 14.96
N PRO A 281 12.41 -15.93 15.25
CA PRO A 281 13.38 -16.42 16.22
C PRO A 281 12.84 -16.39 17.66
N VAL A 282 11.98 -15.42 18.01
CA VAL A 282 11.46 -15.29 19.38
C VAL A 282 10.43 -16.39 19.67
N LEU A 283 9.37 -16.50 18.87
CA LEU A 283 8.36 -17.53 19.08
C LEU A 283 8.92 -18.93 18.81
N GLY A 284 9.83 -19.05 17.84
CA GLY A 284 10.57 -20.28 17.59
C GLY A 284 11.34 -20.74 18.81
N SER A 285 12.11 -19.85 19.43
CA SER A 285 12.89 -20.18 20.63
C SER A 285 12.02 -20.51 21.84
N VAL A 286 10.91 -19.78 22.03
CA VAL A 286 9.93 -20.10 23.08
C VAL A 286 9.31 -21.48 22.87
N ALA A 287 8.92 -21.80 21.63
CA ALA A 287 8.38 -23.11 21.28
C ALA A 287 9.40 -24.23 21.54
N MET A 288 10.66 -24.05 21.13
CA MET A 288 11.74 -25.04 21.33
C MET A 288 12.09 -25.25 22.81
N LEU A 289 12.15 -24.18 23.60
CA LEU A 289 12.43 -24.32 25.05
C LEU A 289 11.28 -25.01 25.77
N PHE A 290 10.04 -24.70 25.39
CA PHE A 290 8.88 -25.36 25.97
C PHE A 290 8.66 -26.77 25.44
N SER A 291 9.05 -27.08 24.19
CA SER A 291 9.01 -28.44 23.65
C SER A 291 9.95 -29.36 24.40
N LEU A 292 11.16 -28.90 24.71
CA LEU A 292 12.11 -29.62 25.55
C LEU A 292 11.53 -29.93 26.94
N PHE A 293 10.90 -28.94 27.57
CA PHE A 293 10.20 -29.14 28.84
C PHE A 293 9.07 -30.17 28.70
N ALA A 294 8.24 -30.04 27.66
CA ALA A 294 7.14 -30.96 27.40
C ALA A 294 7.64 -32.39 27.10
N ALA A 295 8.77 -32.52 26.39
CA ALA A 295 9.39 -33.78 26.03
C ALA A 295 9.96 -34.54 27.23
N PHE A 296 10.38 -33.86 28.30
CA PHE A 296 10.86 -34.53 29.51
C PHE A 296 9.81 -34.69 30.60
N VAL A 297 8.77 -33.84 30.62
CA VAL A 297 7.73 -33.91 31.66
C VAL A 297 6.49 -34.64 31.17
N PHE A 298 5.91 -34.20 30.06
CA PHE A 298 4.63 -34.72 29.57
C PHE A 298 4.82 -36.00 28.78
N THR A 299 5.79 -36.04 27.87
CA THR A 299 5.97 -37.17 26.94
C THR A 299 6.24 -38.50 27.65
N PRO A 300 7.15 -38.63 28.63
CA PRO A 300 7.40 -39.91 29.30
C PRO A 300 6.20 -40.36 30.12
N TRP A 301 5.52 -39.42 30.78
CA TRP A 301 4.30 -39.69 31.55
C TRP A 301 3.15 -40.19 30.65
N LEU A 302 2.92 -39.53 29.51
CA LEU A 302 1.93 -39.93 28.52
C LEU A 302 2.30 -41.26 27.86
N ALA A 303 3.56 -41.46 27.50
CA ALA A 303 4.05 -42.71 26.93
C ALA A 303 3.84 -43.89 27.88
N TYR A 304 4.10 -43.70 29.18
CA TYR A 304 3.88 -44.70 30.22
C TYR A 304 2.38 -45.00 30.44
N LYS A 305 1.53 -43.96 30.45
CA LYS A 305 0.09 -44.12 30.65
C LYS A 305 -0.61 -44.74 29.43
N LEU A 306 -0.14 -44.40 28.23
CA LEU A 306 -0.58 -44.95 26.96
C LEU A 306 0.31 -46.11 26.51
N ARG A 307 0.89 -46.86 27.45
CA ARG A 307 1.83 -47.94 27.15
C ARG A 307 1.22 -48.99 26.23
N PRO A 308 1.95 -49.48 25.22
CA PRO A 308 1.49 -50.59 24.41
C PRO A 308 1.58 -51.92 25.17
N ASP A 309 0.85 -52.93 24.70
CA ASP A 309 1.08 -54.31 25.16
C ASP A 309 2.41 -54.81 24.60
N MET A 310 3.17 -55.58 25.38
CA MET A 310 4.47 -56.12 24.93
C MET A 310 4.35 -56.93 23.63
N ALA A 311 3.23 -57.61 23.39
CA ALA A 311 2.97 -58.32 22.13
C ALA A 311 2.86 -57.36 20.92
N SER A 312 2.32 -56.15 21.13
CA SER A 312 2.24 -55.12 20.09
C SER A 312 3.59 -54.45 19.83
N LEU A 313 4.42 -54.28 20.87
CA LEU A 313 5.79 -53.78 20.76
C LEU A 313 6.67 -54.76 19.98
N HIS A 314 6.68 -56.05 20.31
CA HIS A 314 7.46 -57.06 19.57
C HIS A 314 7.02 -57.19 18.10
N LYS A 315 5.72 -56.99 17.81
CA LYS A 315 5.22 -56.97 16.43
C LYS A 315 5.70 -55.73 15.65
N ALA A 316 5.77 -54.59 16.32
CA ALA A 316 6.35 -53.37 15.76
C ALA A 316 7.86 -53.55 15.52
N GLU A 317 8.60 -54.08 16.50
CA GLU A 317 10.03 -54.40 16.40
C GLU A 317 10.31 -55.38 15.24
N GLN A 318 9.52 -56.43 15.07
CA GLN A 318 9.69 -57.35 13.94
C GLN A 318 9.44 -56.70 12.57
N LYS A 319 8.53 -55.73 12.50
CA LYS A 319 8.29 -54.94 11.28
C LYS A 319 9.45 -53.99 11.03
N GLU A 320 9.89 -53.29 12.08
CA GLU A 320 11.01 -52.36 12.05
C GLU A 320 12.31 -53.06 11.68
N LEU A 321 12.62 -54.22 12.27
CA LEU A 321 13.80 -55.03 11.94
C LEU A 321 13.81 -55.46 10.46
N ARG A 322 12.65 -55.77 9.87
CA ARG A 322 12.56 -56.07 8.42
C ARG A 322 12.83 -54.83 7.57
N GLU A 323 12.31 -53.68 7.97
CA GLU A 323 12.53 -52.40 7.29
C GLU A 323 14.00 -51.94 7.42
N ILE A 324 14.58 -52.05 8.62
CA ILE A 324 15.99 -51.83 8.92
C ILE A 324 16.88 -52.81 8.18
N GLU A 325 16.47 -54.07 7.95
CA GLU A 325 17.27 -55.01 7.17
C GLU A 325 17.30 -54.62 5.69
N LEU A 326 16.18 -54.14 5.14
CA LEU A 326 16.10 -53.64 3.76
C LEU A 326 16.92 -52.36 3.57
N LEU A 327 16.72 -51.35 4.43
CA LEU A 327 17.50 -50.10 4.45
C LEU A 327 18.97 -50.36 4.81
N GLY A 328 19.21 -51.29 5.72
CA GLY A 328 20.52 -51.67 6.23
C GLY A 328 21.38 -52.35 5.18
N ARG A 329 20.79 -53.11 4.24
CA ARG A 329 21.53 -53.63 3.08
C ARG A 329 22.05 -52.49 2.19
N PHE A 330 21.22 -51.48 1.93
CA PHE A 330 21.63 -50.30 1.17
C PHE A 330 22.69 -49.51 1.94
N TYR A 331 22.45 -49.21 3.21
CA TYR A 331 23.38 -48.49 4.08
C TYR A 331 24.74 -49.19 4.16
N ARG A 332 24.75 -50.51 4.40
CA ARG A 332 25.97 -51.33 4.44
C ARG A 332 26.66 -51.38 3.08
N ALA A 333 25.93 -51.47 1.98
CA ALA A 333 26.49 -51.48 0.63
C ALA A 333 27.17 -50.15 0.27
N VAL A 334 26.71 -49.02 0.81
CA VAL A 334 27.29 -47.70 0.53
C VAL A 334 28.40 -47.34 1.52
N LEU A 335 28.15 -47.48 2.82
CA LEU A 335 29.06 -47.02 3.87
C LEU A 335 30.23 -47.97 4.15
N LEU A 336 30.02 -49.30 4.17
CA LEU A 336 31.11 -50.22 4.49
C LEU A 336 32.26 -50.12 3.48
N PRO A 337 32.04 -50.05 2.16
CA PRO A 337 33.13 -49.85 1.20
C PRO A 337 33.88 -48.53 1.42
N MET A 338 33.18 -47.46 1.82
CA MET A 338 33.78 -46.16 2.09
C MET A 338 34.62 -46.16 3.38
N ILE A 339 34.19 -46.89 4.40
CA ILE A 339 34.92 -47.04 5.68
C ILE A 339 36.16 -47.93 5.50
N HIS A 340 36.03 -49.06 4.80
CA HIS A 340 37.13 -50.02 4.65
C HIS A 340 38.20 -49.55 3.66
N ASN A 341 37.83 -48.75 2.65
CA ASN A 341 38.77 -48.24 1.66
C ASN A 341 38.94 -46.71 1.78
N ARG A 342 40.07 -46.30 2.36
CA ARG A 342 40.46 -44.89 2.53
C ARG A 342 40.49 -44.08 1.22
N LYS A 343 40.67 -44.73 0.06
CA LYS A 343 40.63 -44.04 -1.25
C LYS A 343 39.19 -43.72 -1.66
N LEU A 344 38.26 -44.65 -1.45
CA LEU A 344 36.82 -44.43 -1.70
C LEU A 344 36.26 -43.37 -0.76
N GLY A 345 36.60 -43.42 0.53
CA GLY A 345 36.19 -42.38 1.49
C GLY A 345 36.69 -40.98 1.12
N ARG A 346 37.96 -40.85 0.70
CA ARG A 346 38.51 -39.56 0.19
C ARG A 346 37.88 -39.14 -1.12
N LEU A 347 37.66 -40.07 -2.05
CA LEU A 347 36.99 -39.78 -3.33
C LEU A 347 35.58 -39.25 -3.10
N PHE A 348 34.83 -39.85 -2.16
CA PHE A 348 33.51 -39.36 -1.78
C PHE A 348 33.57 -37.96 -1.16
N LEU A 349 34.52 -37.70 -0.26
CA LEU A 349 34.71 -36.36 0.31
C LEU A 349 35.02 -35.32 -0.77
N TYR A 350 35.94 -35.63 -1.69
CA TYR A 350 36.23 -34.75 -2.83
C TYR A 350 35.02 -34.60 -3.75
N GLY A 351 34.26 -35.68 -3.98
CA GLY A 351 33.00 -35.66 -4.71
C GLY A 351 31.98 -34.72 -4.06
N LEU A 352 31.86 -34.76 -2.74
CA LEU A 352 30.99 -33.85 -1.99
C LEU A 352 31.41 -32.39 -2.16
N PHE A 353 32.72 -32.10 -2.07
CA PHE A 353 33.22 -30.75 -2.34
C PHE A 353 32.96 -30.32 -3.79
N VAL A 354 33.19 -31.19 -4.77
CA VAL A 354 32.92 -30.90 -6.19
C VAL A 354 31.43 -30.62 -6.40
N VAL A 355 30.54 -31.45 -5.86
CA VAL A 355 29.08 -31.24 -5.93
C VAL A 355 28.69 -29.94 -5.24
N PHE A 356 29.27 -29.64 -4.08
CA PHE A 356 29.04 -28.38 -3.38
C PHE A 356 29.42 -27.17 -4.26
N PHE A 357 30.61 -27.17 -4.86
CA PHE A 357 31.02 -26.09 -5.76
C PHE A 357 30.21 -26.04 -7.05
N LEU A 358 29.77 -27.18 -7.59
CA LEU A 358 28.85 -27.24 -8.73
C LEU A 358 27.48 -26.62 -8.36
N CYS A 359 26.96 -26.88 -7.17
CA CYS A 359 25.75 -26.23 -6.67
C CYS A 359 25.95 -24.72 -6.50
N MET A 360 27.09 -24.28 -5.97
CA MET A 360 27.40 -22.84 -5.88
C MET A 360 27.52 -22.19 -7.27
N LEU A 361 28.05 -22.92 -8.25
CA LEU A 361 28.19 -22.45 -9.64
C LEU A 361 26.81 -22.15 -10.26
N LEU A 362 25.74 -22.83 -9.85
CA LEU A 362 24.37 -22.58 -10.35
C LEU A 362 23.90 -21.14 -10.11
N PHE A 363 24.32 -20.51 -9.00
CA PHE A 363 24.02 -19.10 -8.75
C PHE A 363 24.82 -18.18 -9.67
N TYR A 364 26.09 -18.51 -9.92
CA TYR A 364 26.97 -17.72 -10.79
C TYR A 364 26.53 -17.76 -12.26
N VAL A 365 26.14 -18.93 -12.77
CA VAL A 365 25.59 -19.07 -14.13
C VAL A 365 24.14 -18.60 -14.24
N LYS A 366 23.56 -18.06 -13.15
CA LYS A 366 22.17 -17.59 -13.06
C LYS A 366 21.12 -18.65 -13.37
N ALA A 367 21.47 -19.94 -13.26
CA ALA A 367 20.51 -21.05 -13.35
C ALA A 367 19.57 -21.09 -12.14
N VAL A 368 20.07 -20.69 -10.97
CA VAL A 368 19.25 -20.41 -9.78
C VAL A 368 19.28 -18.92 -9.53
N GLN A 369 18.11 -18.30 -9.66
CA GLN A 369 17.93 -16.86 -9.53
C GLN A 369 17.78 -16.47 -8.05
N VAL A 370 18.45 -15.41 -7.63
CA VAL A 370 18.30 -14.87 -6.28
C VAL A 370 17.12 -13.90 -6.24
N LYS A 371 16.06 -14.24 -5.51
CA LYS A 371 14.94 -13.33 -5.22
C LYS A 371 14.87 -13.09 -3.71
N MET A 372 14.78 -11.83 -3.29
CA MET A 372 14.73 -11.50 -1.85
C MET A 372 13.40 -11.91 -1.21
N LEU A 373 12.28 -11.70 -1.90
CA LEU A 373 10.96 -12.13 -1.48
C LEU A 373 10.15 -12.58 -2.72
N PRO A 374 9.29 -13.60 -2.61
CA PRO A 374 8.37 -13.96 -3.68
C PRO A 374 7.33 -12.85 -3.86
N LEU A 375 6.92 -12.59 -5.10
CA LEU A 375 5.82 -11.66 -5.40
C LEU A 375 4.55 -12.10 -4.67
N ASP A 376 3.81 -11.15 -4.09
CA ASP A 376 2.53 -11.45 -3.44
C ASP A 376 1.42 -11.53 -4.50
N ASN A 377 0.51 -12.48 -4.35
CA ASN A 377 -0.64 -12.63 -5.24
C ASN A 377 -1.86 -11.95 -4.59
N LYS A 378 -2.10 -10.68 -4.95
CA LYS A 378 -3.10 -9.80 -4.33
C LYS A 378 -4.24 -9.48 -5.29
N PRO A 379 -5.49 -9.28 -4.81
CA PRO A 379 -6.62 -8.92 -5.66
C PRO A 379 -6.64 -7.43 -6.05
N GLU A 380 -5.49 -6.75 -6.04
CA GLU A 380 -5.40 -5.33 -6.40
C GLU A 380 -4.00 -4.94 -6.88
N PHE A 381 -3.94 -3.93 -7.75
CA PHE A 381 -2.74 -3.17 -8.10
C PHE A 381 -3.14 -1.78 -8.61
N ASN A 382 -2.19 -0.87 -8.73
CA ASN A 382 -2.41 0.50 -9.23
C ASN A 382 -1.73 0.72 -10.57
N VAL A 383 -2.35 1.50 -11.46
CA VAL A 383 -1.72 2.10 -12.63
C VAL A 383 -1.60 3.59 -12.37
N VAL A 384 -0.38 4.06 -12.14
CA VAL A 384 -0.09 5.45 -11.86
C VAL A 384 0.31 6.13 -13.16
N VAL A 385 -0.37 7.21 -13.52
CA VAL A 385 -0.14 7.93 -14.79
C VAL A 385 0.33 9.35 -14.50
N ASN A 386 1.43 9.75 -15.15
CA ASN A 386 2.01 11.08 -15.10
C ASN A 386 2.04 11.65 -16.51
N PHE A 387 1.34 12.76 -16.75
CA PHE A 387 1.57 13.59 -17.93
C PHE A 387 2.65 14.62 -17.64
N PRO A 388 3.24 15.21 -18.71
CA PRO A 388 4.09 16.39 -18.57
C PRO A 388 3.37 17.49 -17.77
N GLU A 389 4.10 18.11 -16.86
CA GLU A 389 3.59 19.16 -15.99
C GLU A 389 2.92 20.29 -16.81
N GLY A 390 1.81 20.81 -16.29
CA GLY A 390 1.00 21.82 -16.98
C GLY A 390 -0.06 21.28 -17.94
N THR A 391 -0.12 19.95 -18.15
CA THR A 391 -1.21 19.33 -18.92
C THR A 391 -2.57 19.56 -18.24
N ALA A 392 -3.60 19.85 -19.04
CA ALA A 392 -4.95 20.14 -18.54
C ALA A 392 -5.67 18.89 -18.02
N LEU A 393 -6.52 19.06 -17.00
CA LEU A 393 -7.28 17.97 -16.37
C LEU A 393 -8.05 17.12 -17.38
N ALA A 394 -8.68 17.75 -18.37
CA ALA A 394 -9.49 17.07 -19.37
C ALA A 394 -8.67 16.12 -20.26
N GLU A 395 -7.45 16.50 -20.65
CA GLU A 395 -6.57 15.67 -21.46
C GLU A 395 -6.15 14.41 -20.68
N THR A 396 -5.78 14.59 -19.41
CA THR A 396 -5.44 13.47 -18.52
C THR A 396 -6.66 12.58 -18.27
N ALA A 397 -7.84 13.15 -18.06
CA ALA A 397 -9.07 12.40 -17.85
C ALA A 397 -9.48 11.57 -19.08
N ASN A 398 -9.29 12.10 -20.29
CA ASN A 398 -9.57 11.39 -21.53
C ASN A 398 -8.68 10.14 -21.67
N LEU A 399 -7.37 10.27 -21.44
CA LEU A 399 -6.46 9.12 -21.47
C LEU A 399 -6.85 8.09 -20.40
N VAL A 400 -7.07 8.54 -19.17
CA VAL A 400 -7.42 7.65 -18.05
C VAL A 400 -8.72 6.90 -18.31
N SER A 401 -9.71 7.55 -18.93
CA SER A 401 -10.95 6.90 -19.37
C SER A 401 -10.70 5.86 -20.45
N GLU A 402 -9.83 6.14 -21.43
CA GLU A 402 -9.46 5.16 -22.46
C GLU A 402 -8.74 3.94 -21.87
N LEU A 403 -7.82 4.18 -20.91
CA LEU A 403 -7.13 3.10 -20.20
C LEU A 403 -8.10 2.25 -19.38
N ALA A 404 -9.01 2.87 -18.64
CA ALA A 404 -10.03 2.16 -17.86
C ALA A 404 -10.93 1.30 -18.75
N GLU A 405 -11.38 1.83 -19.90
CA GLU A 405 -12.18 1.09 -20.90
C GLU A 405 -11.45 -0.11 -21.49
N LYS A 406 -10.13 -0.03 -21.67
CA LYS A 406 -9.34 -1.17 -22.15
C LYS A 406 -9.08 -2.19 -21.05
N ILE A 407 -8.67 -1.74 -19.86
CA ILE A 407 -8.34 -2.62 -18.74
C ILE A 407 -9.57 -3.39 -18.25
N ARG A 408 -10.77 -2.78 -18.25
CA ARG A 408 -12.00 -3.44 -17.77
C ARG A 408 -12.43 -4.64 -18.62
N THR A 409 -11.88 -4.79 -19.83
CA THR A 409 -12.16 -5.94 -20.73
C THR A 409 -11.44 -7.22 -20.31
N ILE A 410 -10.50 -7.13 -19.36
CA ILE A 410 -9.79 -8.28 -18.81
C ILE A 410 -10.75 -9.04 -17.88
N ASP A 411 -10.91 -10.34 -18.13
CA ASP A 411 -11.88 -11.21 -17.43
C ASP A 411 -11.72 -11.18 -15.90
N GLU A 412 -10.49 -11.10 -15.40
CA GLU A 412 -10.19 -11.09 -13.97
C GLU A 412 -10.42 -9.72 -13.30
N VAL A 413 -10.74 -8.65 -14.03
CA VAL A 413 -10.97 -7.32 -13.44
C VAL A 413 -12.41 -7.21 -12.95
N THR A 414 -12.59 -6.92 -11.67
CA THR A 414 -13.91 -6.76 -11.04
C THR A 414 -14.37 -5.31 -11.04
N ALA A 415 -13.46 -4.38 -10.73
CA ALA A 415 -13.75 -2.95 -10.66
C ALA A 415 -12.50 -2.11 -10.90
N ILE A 416 -12.70 -0.88 -11.41
CA ILE A 416 -11.65 0.12 -11.56
C ILE A 416 -12.13 1.44 -10.96
N GLN A 417 -11.29 2.07 -10.15
CA GLN A 417 -11.49 3.43 -9.68
C GLN A 417 -10.42 4.34 -10.27
N THR A 418 -10.84 5.42 -10.92
CA THR A 418 -9.91 6.40 -11.49
C THR A 418 -9.91 7.67 -10.67
N TYR A 419 -8.74 8.21 -10.38
CA TYR A 419 -8.53 9.47 -9.68
C TYR A 419 -7.68 10.36 -10.58
N VAL A 420 -8.21 11.50 -11.04
CA VAL A 420 -7.53 12.44 -11.93
C VAL A 420 -7.53 13.82 -11.26
N GLY A 421 -6.37 14.45 -11.13
CA GLY A 421 -6.27 15.70 -10.37
C GLY A 421 -6.49 15.55 -8.86
N ASN A 422 -6.49 14.32 -8.35
CA ASN A 422 -6.67 14.00 -6.93
C ASN A 422 -5.99 12.67 -6.61
N ALA A 423 -5.60 12.50 -5.35
CA ALA A 423 -4.92 11.31 -4.88
C ALA A 423 -5.91 10.18 -4.63
N SER A 424 -5.51 8.95 -4.96
CA SER A 424 -6.22 7.76 -4.52
C SER A 424 -6.08 7.59 -2.99
N PRO A 425 -7.05 6.98 -2.31
CA PRO A 425 -6.93 6.67 -0.89
C PRO A 425 -5.67 5.86 -0.58
N PHE A 426 -4.78 6.43 0.24
CA PHE A 426 -3.48 5.84 0.50
C PHE A 426 -3.60 4.37 0.92
N ASN A 427 -2.93 3.50 0.15
CA ASN A 427 -2.62 2.13 0.54
C ASN A 427 -1.21 2.09 1.16
N PHE A 428 -0.76 0.89 1.51
CA PHE A 428 0.57 0.71 2.11
C PHE A 428 1.70 1.20 1.19
N ASN A 429 1.51 1.07 -0.12
CA ASN A 429 2.46 1.55 -1.12
C ASN A 429 2.44 3.09 -1.26
N GLY A 430 1.26 3.69 -1.37
CA GLY A 430 1.08 5.14 -1.43
C GLY A 430 1.58 5.87 -0.18
N LEU A 431 1.70 5.19 0.96
CA LEU A 431 2.34 5.74 2.16
C LEU A 431 3.85 6.00 1.97
N VAL A 432 4.57 5.12 1.25
CA VAL A 432 6.02 5.28 1.01
C VAL A 432 6.30 6.06 -0.25
N ARG A 433 5.51 5.86 -1.30
CA ARG A 433 5.63 6.61 -2.56
C ARG A 433 4.98 7.99 -2.51
N HIS A 434 4.41 8.36 -1.35
CA HIS A 434 3.71 9.63 -1.11
C HIS A 434 2.62 9.96 -2.13
N TYR A 435 1.89 8.95 -2.61
CA TYR A 435 0.82 9.15 -3.60
C TYR A 435 -0.32 10.02 -3.09
N TYR A 436 -0.46 10.18 -1.76
CA TYR A 436 -1.39 11.13 -1.15
C TYR A 436 -1.06 12.61 -1.43
N LEU A 437 0.12 12.93 -1.97
CA LEU A 437 0.49 14.28 -2.42
C LEU A 437 0.14 14.54 -3.89
N ARG A 438 -0.41 13.55 -4.61
CA ARG A 438 -0.72 13.67 -6.04
C ARG A 438 -2.04 14.39 -6.25
N ASP A 439 -2.01 15.71 -6.31
CA ASP A 439 -3.18 16.59 -6.39
C ASP A 439 -3.20 17.47 -7.66
N LYS A 440 -2.34 17.19 -8.64
CA LYS A 440 -2.18 18.03 -9.84
C LYS A 440 -3.00 17.52 -11.02
N PRO A 441 -3.54 18.41 -11.89
CA PRO A 441 -4.38 18.03 -13.04
C PRO A 441 -3.77 16.99 -13.99
N TRP A 442 -2.45 17.00 -14.15
CA TRP A 442 -1.69 16.09 -15.01
C TRP A 442 -1.29 14.77 -14.33
N GLN A 443 -1.73 14.54 -13.10
CA GLN A 443 -1.50 13.32 -12.35
C GLN A 443 -2.80 12.51 -12.25
N ALA A 444 -2.66 11.20 -12.45
CA ALA A 444 -3.75 10.27 -12.24
C ALA A 444 -3.30 8.95 -11.60
N ASP A 445 -4.29 8.23 -11.07
CA ASP A 445 -4.15 6.90 -10.49
C ASP A 445 -5.39 6.08 -10.85
N LEU A 446 -5.19 4.87 -11.39
CA LEU A 446 -6.23 3.88 -11.58
C LEU A 446 -6.00 2.74 -10.59
N GLN A 447 -6.90 2.60 -9.62
CA GLN A 447 -6.91 1.46 -8.72
C GLN A 447 -7.73 0.34 -9.35
N ILE A 448 -7.07 -0.78 -9.66
CA ILE A 448 -7.67 -1.94 -10.30
C ILE A 448 -7.88 -3.02 -9.26
N GLN A 449 -9.11 -3.54 -9.19
CA GLN A 449 -9.45 -4.71 -8.41
C GLN A 449 -9.58 -5.92 -9.31
N LEU A 450 -9.08 -7.04 -8.79
CA LEU A 450 -9.12 -8.32 -9.43
C LEU A 450 -10.04 -9.27 -8.67
N THR A 451 -10.50 -10.29 -9.36
CA THR A 451 -11.13 -11.46 -8.74
C THR A 451 -10.17 -12.06 -7.71
N GLU A 452 -10.72 -12.61 -6.64
CA GLU A 452 -9.92 -13.22 -5.57
C GLU A 452 -9.00 -14.34 -6.10
N LYS A 453 -7.82 -14.47 -5.48
CA LYS A 453 -6.74 -15.36 -5.95
C LYS A 453 -7.14 -16.84 -6.12
N ASN A 454 -8.21 -17.29 -5.46
CA ASN A 454 -8.70 -18.67 -5.50
C ASN A 454 -9.70 -18.90 -6.63
N HIS A 455 -10.16 -17.84 -7.28
CA HIS A 455 -11.17 -17.86 -8.34
C HIS A 455 -10.61 -17.39 -9.69
N ARG A 456 -9.27 -17.34 -9.82
CA ARG A 456 -8.56 -17.01 -11.05
C ARG A 456 -7.32 -17.86 -11.20
N ASP A 457 -6.99 -18.20 -12.45
CA ASP A 457 -5.83 -19.03 -12.76
C ASP A 457 -4.53 -18.23 -12.83
N ARG A 458 -4.59 -17.02 -13.39
CA ARG A 458 -3.44 -16.12 -13.50
C ARG A 458 -3.19 -15.42 -12.19
N SER A 459 -1.92 -15.25 -11.84
CA SER A 459 -1.43 -14.44 -10.71
C SER A 459 -1.63 -12.94 -10.97
N SER A 460 -1.60 -12.13 -9.89
CA SER A 460 -1.75 -10.67 -10.03
C SER A 460 -0.62 -10.07 -10.87
N HIS A 461 0.59 -10.64 -10.76
CA HIS A 461 1.74 -10.22 -11.53
C HIS A 461 1.58 -10.51 -13.03
N GLU A 462 1.10 -11.69 -13.42
CA GLU A 462 0.84 -12.02 -14.82
C GLU A 462 -0.27 -11.13 -15.43
N ILE A 463 -1.22 -10.67 -14.61
CA ILE A 463 -2.24 -9.70 -15.02
C ILE A 463 -1.63 -8.31 -15.15
N ALA A 464 -0.82 -7.89 -14.17
CA ALA A 464 -0.09 -6.63 -14.19
C ALA A 464 0.85 -6.52 -15.40
N GLU A 465 1.59 -7.58 -15.77
CA GLU A 465 2.44 -7.62 -16.97
C GLU A 465 1.63 -7.51 -18.27
N ALA A 466 0.48 -8.18 -18.35
CA ALA A 466 -0.41 -8.06 -19.50
C ALA A 466 -0.96 -6.63 -19.64
N VAL A 467 -1.32 -6.01 -18.51
CA VAL A 467 -1.75 -4.60 -18.46
C VAL A 467 -0.60 -3.68 -18.85
N ARG A 468 0.64 -3.96 -18.43
CA ARG A 468 1.84 -3.20 -18.82
C ARG A 468 2.02 -3.17 -20.32
N THR A 469 1.97 -4.34 -20.94
CA THR A 469 2.10 -4.50 -22.39
C THR A 469 0.97 -3.79 -23.15
N MET A 470 -0.25 -3.77 -22.59
CA MET A 470 -1.41 -3.11 -23.17
C MET A 470 -1.37 -1.59 -23.05
N VAL A 471 -0.96 -1.07 -21.89
CA VAL A 471 -1.04 0.37 -21.53
C VAL A 471 0.16 1.16 -22.06
N ALA A 472 1.36 0.58 -22.05
CA ALA A 472 2.60 1.24 -22.44
C ALA A 472 2.53 1.97 -23.81
N PRO A 473 2.06 1.36 -24.91
CA PRO A 473 2.01 2.06 -26.20
C PRO A 473 1.01 3.22 -26.23
N ILE A 474 -0.10 3.11 -25.51
CA ILE A 474 -1.18 4.12 -25.47
C ILE A 474 -0.68 5.36 -24.73
N VAL A 475 -0.08 5.14 -23.56
CA VAL A 475 0.46 6.22 -22.71
C VAL A 475 1.63 6.91 -23.40
N LYS A 476 2.51 6.14 -24.04
CA LYS A 476 3.63 6.69 -24.82
C LYS A 476 3.17 7.53 -26.00
N GLN A 477 2.10 7.11 -26.71
CA GLN A 477 1.52 7.90 -27.80
C GLN A 477 0.91 9.21 -27.31
N ALA A 478 0.33 9.22 -26.11
CA ALA A 478 -0.21 10.41 -25.47
C ALA A 478 0.86 11.33 -24.86
N GLY A 479 2.13 10.92 -24.86
CA GLY A 479 3.24 11.68 -24.27
C GLY A 479 3.29 11.62 -22.74
N GLY A 480 2.59 10.68 -22.10
CA GLY A 480 2.66 10.44 -20.67
C GLY A 480 3.62 9.31 -20.29
N ARG A 481 3.79 9.09 -18.99
CA ARG A 481 4.45 7.94 -18.37
C ARG A 481 3.44 7.19 -17.51
N ALA A 482 3.47 5.86 -17.53
CA ALA A 482 2.66 5.03 -16.66
C ALA A 482 3.53 4.01 -15.93
N GLN A 483 3.18 3.77 -14.67
CA GLN A 483 3.83 2.78 -13.81
C GLN A 483 2.78 1.81 -13.31
N ILE A 484 3.08 0.52 -13.35
CA ILE A 484 2.23 -0.50 -12.75
C ILE A 484 2.80 -0.89 -11.41
N VAL A 485 2.00 -0.67 -10.38
CA VAL A 485 2.46 -0.72 -9.01
C VAL A 485 1.72 -1.78 -8.24
N GLU A 486 2.42 -2.86 -7.97
CA GLU A 486 1.94 -3.99 -7.18
C GLU A 486 2.27 -3.79 -5.70
N MET A 487 1.48 -4.41 -4.83
CA MET A 487 1.79 -4.41 -3.40
C MET A 487 3.01 -5.29 -3.14
N PRO A 488 4.10 -4.75 -2.54
CA PRO A 488 5.29 -5.54 -2.29
C PRO A 488 5.01 -6.61 -1.21
N PRO A 489 5.67 -7.77 -1.29
CA PRO A 489 5.56 -8.82 -0.28
C PRO A 489 6.19 -8.45 1.07
N GLY A 490 7.07 -7.44 1.09
CA GLY A 490 7.81 -6.97 2.25
C GLY A 490 7.57 -5.50 2.57
N PRO A 491 8.46 -4.86 3.34
CA PRO A 491 8.40 -3.43 3.61
C PRO A 491 8.32 -2.62 2.31
N PRO A 492 7.57 -1.51 2.30
CA PRO A 492 7.38 -0.73 1.10
C PRO A 492 8.66 0.06 0.76
N VAL A 493 8.93 0.18 -0.54
CA VAL A 493 10.05 0.91 -1.13
C VAL A 493 9.53 1.86 -2.20
N LEU A 494 10.33 2.87 -2.58
CA LEU A 494 9.94 3.85 -3.62
C LEU A 494 9.74 3.17 -4.98
N GLN A 495 10.70 2.38 -5.44
CA GLN A 495 10.59 1.37 -6.51
C GLN A 495 11.61 0.27 -6.23
N SER A 496 11.60 -0.82 -7.01
CA SER A 496 12.56 -1.93 -6.84
C SER A 496 14.03 -1.49 -6.92
N VAL A 497 14.35 -0.51 -7.76
CA VAL A 497 15.67 0.12 -7.87
C VAL A 497 15.54 1.63 -7.76
N VAL A 498 16.39 2.25 -6.94
CA VAL A 498 16.43 3.70 -6.71
C VAL A 498 17.89 4.16 -6.73
N ALA A 499 18.20 5.10 -7.62
CA ALA A 499 19.44 5.85 -7.61
C ALA A 499 19.21 7.24 -7.00
N GLU A 500 19.97 7.56 -5.96
CA GLU A 500 19.98 8.88 -5.33
C GLU A 500 21.16 9.68 -5.89
N VAL A 501 20.85 10.77 -6.60
CA VAL A 501 21.86 11.63 -7.21
C VAL A 501 22.11 12.82 -6.30
N TYR A 502 23.33 12.95 -5.81
CA TYR A 502 23.81 14.12 -5.07
C TYR A 502 24.84 14.86 -5.92
N GLY A 503 24.89 16.19 -5.81
CA GLY A 503 25.78 17.01 -6.62
C GLY A 503 26.12 18.35 -5.96
N PRO A 504 27.15 19.05 -6.44
CA PRO A 504 27.58 20.34 -5.91
C PRO A 504 26.59 21.47 -6.22
N ASP A 505 25.83 21.35 -7.31
CA ASP A 505 24.83 22.31 -7.77
C ASP A 505 23.64 21.59 -8.44
N ASP A 506 22.53 22.32 -8.62
CA ASP A 506 21.29 21.76 -9.16
C ASP A 506 21.36 21.42 -10.65
N GLU A 507 22.17 22.13 -11.42
CA GLU A 507 22.29 21.91 -12.87
C GLU A 507 23.01 20.58 -13.13
N THR A 508 24.18 20.40 -12.51
CA THR A 508 24.96 19.16 -12.58
C THR A 508 24.16 17.96 -12.08
N ARG A 509 23.46 18.10 -10.94
CA ARG A 509 22.67 17.00 -10.36
C ARG A 509 21.54 16.56 -11.30
N ARG A 510 20.84 17.50 -11.92
CA ARG A 510 19.76 17.21 -12.88
C ARG A 510 20.29 16.64 -14.20
N ALA A 511 21.44 17.11 -14.68
CA ALA A 511 22.08 16.54 -15.87
C ALA A 511 22.42 15.05 -15.65
N VAL A 512 23.07 14.74 -14.52
CA VAL A 512 23.41 13.35 -14.15
C VAL A 512 22.14 12.49 -13.97
N ALA A 513 21.07 13.05 -13.40
CA ALA A 513 19.80 12.33 -13.26
C ALA A 513 19.17 11.96 -14.62
N ARG A 514 19.21 12.86 -15.61
CA ARG A 514 18.74 12.59 -16.99
C ARG A 514 19.63 11.57 -17.70
N ASP A 515 20.94 11.63 -17.51
CA ASP A 515 21.86 10.63 -18.06
C ASP A 515 21.60 9.24 -17.45
N LEU A 516 21.37 9.19 -16.12
CA LEU A 516 20.97 7.97 -15.39
C LEU A 516 19.64 7.40 -15.86
N GLU A 517 18.64 8.24 -16.12
CA GLU A 517 17.37 7.81 -16.74
C GLU A 517 17.65 7.04 -18.05
N GLY A 518 18.49 7.60 -18.93
CA GLY A 518 18.87 6.94 -20.17
C GLY A 518 19.70 5.66 -20.00
N PHE A 519 20.42 5.48 -18.89
CA PHE A 519 21.07 4.21 -18.56
C PHE A 519 20.07 3.18 -18.03
N PHE A 520 19.10 3.60 -17.21
CA PHE A 520 18.03 2.75 -16.70
C PHE A 520 17.16 2.23 -17.85
N GLU A 521 16.80 3.09 -18.82
CA GLU A 521 16.03 2.70 -20.01
C GLU A 521 16.75 1.68 -20.92
N LYS A 522 18.09 1.65 -20.88
CA LYS A 522 18.91 0.70 -21.65
C LYS A 522 19.14 -0.63 -20.94
N ALA A 523 18.95 -0.66 -19.62
CA ALA A 523 19.13 -1.88 -18.84
C ALA A 523 18.03 -2.88 -19.21
N LYS A 524 18.42 -4.14 -19.44
CA LYS A 524 17.49 -5.15 -19.97
C LYS A 524 16.44 -5.56 -18.95
N HIS A 525 16.79 -5.50 -17.67
CA HIS A 525 15.95 -5.98 -16.56
C HIS A 525 15.30 -4.84 -15.77
N LEU A 526 15.31 -3.62 -16.30
CA LEU A 526 14.63 -2.47 -15.72
C LEU A 526 13.55 -1.96 -16.69
N ASP A 527 12.40 -1.58 -16.13
CA ASP A 527 11.28 -0.96 -16.85
C ASP A 527 10.55 0.00 -15.90
N ASP A 528 9.51 0.67 -16.39
CA ASP A 528 8.76 1.69 -15.63
C ASP A 528 9.71 2.75 -15.03
N VAL A 529 10.74 3.14 -15.82
CA VAL A 529 11.75 4.12 -15.44
C VAL A 529 11.10 5.48 -15.25
N ASP A 530 11.44 6.14 -14.15
CA ASP A 530 10.95 7.48 -13.86
C ASP A 530 11.99 8.29 -13.11
N VAL A 531 11.85 9.60 -13.19
CA VAL A 531 12.69 10.56 -12.47
C VAL A 531 11.76 11.43 -11.67
N LEU A 532 11.95 11.50 -10.35
CA LEU A 532 11.17 12.39 -9.49
C LEU A 532 11.70 13.83 -9.62
N MET A 533 11.82 14.32 -10.84
CA MET A 533 12.19 15.68 -11.20
C MET A 533 11.07 16.20 -12.09
N PRO A 534 10.39 17.29 -11.72
CA PRO A 534 9.34 17.86 -12.57
C PRO A 534 9.90 18.27 -13.92
N ASP A 535 9.15 18.04 -15.00
CA ASP A 535 9.49 18.63 -16.28
C ASP A 535 9.33 20.15 -16.23
N ASP A 536 10.08 20.81 -17.09
CA ASP A 536 10.01 22.26 -17.23
C ASP A 536 8.69 22.66 -17.87
N TYR A 537 7.91 23.45 -17.15
CA TYR A 537 6.66 23.99 -17.68
C TYR A 537 6.55 25.49 -17.44
N ASP A 538 5.83 26.14 -18.35
CA ASP A 538 5.55 27.57 -18.28
C ASP A 538 4.30 27.82 -17.43
N ILE A 539 4.40 28.83 -16.58
CA ILE A 539 3.25 29.47 -15.92
C ILE A 539 3.08 30.88 -16.44
N TRP A 540 1.89 31.43 -16.25
CA TRP A 540 1.61 32.83 -16.54
C TRP A 540 1.66 33.64 -15.24
N THR A 541 2.56 34.61 -15.20
CA THR A 541 2.68 35.56 -14.09
C THR A 541 2.22 36.93 -14.56
N PHE A 542 1.34 37.57 -13.78
CA PHE A 542 1.01 38.97 -14.02
C PHE A 542 2.11 39.86 -13.42
N ASN A 543 2.96 40.41 -14.28
CA ASN A 543 4.03 41.31 -13.86
C ASN A 543 3.49 42.73 -13.71
N VAL A 544 3.39 43.20 -12.46
CA VAL A 544 2.85 44.52 -12.13
C VAL A 544 3.92 45.59 -12.34
N ASP A 545 3.61 46.61 -13.14
CA ASP A 545 4.37 47.86 -13.17
C ASP A 545 4.03 48.66 -11.90
N ARG A 546 4.83 48.45 -10.86
CA ARG A 546 4.60 49.04 -9.53
C ARG A 546 4.63 50.57 -9.56
N GLU A 547 5.49 51.18 -10.37
CA GLU A 547 5.57 52.64 -10.47
C GLU A 547 4.32 53.20 -11.13
N LYS A 548 3.89 52.61 -12.26
CA LYS A 548 2.70 53.06 -12.97
C LYS A 548 1.43 52.82 -12.15
N ALA A 549 1.29 51.66 -11.52
CA ALA A 549 0.18 51.33 -10.62
C ALA A 549 0.07 52.34 -9.46
N GLN A 550 1.19 52.65 -8.79
CA GLN A 550 1.20 53.63 -7.70
C GLN A 550 0.86 55.05 -8.16
N ARG A 551 1.38 55.49 -9.32
CA ARG A 551 1.10 56.84 -9.87
C ARG A 551 -0.38 57.07 -10.15
N ILE A 552 -1.10 56.03 -10.57
CA ILE A 552 -2.55 56.11 -10.82
C ILE A 552 -3.39 55.71 -9.61
N GLY A 553 -2.74 55.39 -8.48
CA GLY A 553 -3.38 55.09 -7.21
C GLY A 553 -4.04 53.71 -7.16
N VAL A 554 -3.42 52.68 -7.74
CA VAL A 554 -3.82 51.27 -7.64
C VAL A 554 -2.79 50.51 -6.80
N ASN A 555 -3.23 49.79 -5.77
CA ASN A 555 -2.36 48.94 -4.99
C ASN A 555 -2.24 47.55 -5.62
N VAL A 556 -1.12 46.86 -5.37
CA VAL A 556 -0.91 45.47 -5.81
C VAL A 556 -1.99 44.53 -5.26
N ASP A 557 -2.48 44.79 -4.04
CA ASP A 557 -3.57 44.03 -3.43
C ASP A 557 -4.88 44.11 -4.22
N ASP A 558 -5.22 45.28 -4.78
CA ASP A 558 -6.43 45.46 -5.58
C ASP A 558 -6.33 44.67 -6.91
N ILE A 559 -5.12 44.59 -7.47
CA ILE A 559 -4.82 43.78 -8.65
C ILE A 559 -4.98 42.28 -8.33
N ASN A 560 -4.33 41.82 -7.25
CA ASN A 560 -4.38 40.42 -6.84
C ASN A 560 -5.82 39.98 -6.55
N ARG A 561 -6.57 40.76 -5.77
CA ARG A 561 -7.97 40.47 -5.45
C ARG A 561 -8.84 40.42 -6.70
N THR A 562 -8.62 41.34 -7.65
CA THR A 562 -9.33 41.36 -8.93
C THR A 562 -9.06 40.09 -9.75
N LEU A 563 -7.81 39.62 -9.79
CA LEU A 563 -7.44 38.36 -10.45
C LEU A 563 -8.00 37.14 -9.71
N GLU A 564 -7.93 37.08 -8.39
CA GLU A 564 -8.50 35.99 -7.58
C GLU A 564 -10.02 35.86 -7.78
N MET A 565 -10.74 36.99 -7.85
CA MET A 565 -12.17 37.02 -8.17
C MET A 565 -12.47 36.65 -9.63
N ALA A 566 -11.56 36.89 -10.56
CA ALA A 566 -11.75 36.43 -11.93
C ALA A 566 -11.52 34.92 -12.07
N MET A 567 -10.57 34.38 -11.29
CA MET A 567 -10.20 32.96 -11.32
C MET A 567 -11.12 32.07 -10.48
N GLY A 568 -12.00 32.62 -9.65
CA GLY A 568 -12.90 31.85 -8.78
C GLY A 568 -12.32 31.47 -7.42
N SER A 569 -11.09 31.90 -7.11
CA SER A 569 -10.40 31.57 -5.87
C SER A 569 -10.79 32.47 -4.69
N PHE A 570 -11.43 33.61 -4.95
CA PHE A 570 -11.83 34.56 -3.92
C PHE A 570 -13.22 34.25 -3.35
N VAL A 571 -13.26 33.77 -2.09
CA VAL A 571 -14.53 33.52 -1.39
C VAL A 571 -15.14 34.83 -0.89
N LEU A 572 -16.36 35.13 -1.36
CA LEU A 572 -17.11 36.32 -1.00
C LEU A 572 -17.86 36.17 0.32
N GLY A 573 -18.16 34.94 0.70
CA GLY A 573 -18.88 34.58 1.91
C GLY A 573 -19.58 33.24 1.70
N ASP A 574 -20.54 32.94 2.55
CA ASP A 574 -21.36 31.75 2.45
C ASP A 574 -22.84 32.06 2.60
N ILE A 575 -23.66 31.20 2.01
CA ILE A 575 -25.11 31.24 2.15
C ILE A 575 -25.44 30.66 3.52
N LYS A 576 -26.13 31.42 4.36
CA LYS A 576 -26.58 30.96 5.67
C LYS A 576 -28.01 30.45 5.57
N TYR A 577 -28.17 29.13 5.58
CA TYR A 577 -29.47 28.47 5.50
C TYR A 577 -29.60 27.47 6.65
N GLU A 578 -30.73 27.47 7.36
CA GLU A 578 -30.89 26.78 8.66
C GLU A 578 -30.69 25.26 8.61
N SER A 579 -30.77 24.64 7.44
CA SER A 579 -30.78 23.18 7.28
C SER A 579 -29.54 22.58 6.60
N VAL A 580 -28.49 23.36 6.32
CA VAL A 580 -27.34 22.88 5.55
C VAL A 580 -26.18 22.54 6.47
N LEU A 581 -25.75 21.28 6.46
CA LEU A 581 -24.58 20.80 7.21
C LEU A 581 -23.26 21.26 6.56
N ASP A 582 -23.27 21.47 5.23
CA ASP A 582 -22.13 21.92 4.44
C ASP A 582 -22.22 23.39 4.02
N VAL A 583 -21.10 24.09 4.12
CA VAL A 583 -21.02 25.53 3.79
C VAL A 583 -21.10 25.72 2.27
N THR A 584 -22.19 26.30 1.78
CA THR A 584 -22.31 26.72 0.37
C THR A 584 -21.64 28.09 0.21
N ARG A 585 -20.47 28.11 -0.42
CA ARG A 585 -19.68 29.33 -0.64
C ARG A 585 -20.23 30.15 -1.80
N ILE A 586 -20.22 31.47 -1.65
CA ILE A 586 -20.45 32.43 -2.72
C ILE A 586 -19.08 32.78 -3.30
N VAL A 587 -18.87 32.43 -4.56
CA VAL A 587 -17.67 32.80 -5.33
C VAL A 587 -18.09 33.57 -6.56
N MET A 588 -17.23 34.46 -7.01
CA MET A 588 -17.36 35.13 -8.30
C MET A 588 -16.25 34.57 -9.17
N GLU A 589 -16.56 34.33 -10.44
CA GLU A 589 -15.60 33.79 -11.37
C GLU A 589 -15.98 34.12 -12.82
N ILE A 590 -14.99 34.19 -13.70
CA ILE A 590 -15.22 34.31 -15.15
C ILE A 590 -15.35 32.90 -15.74
N PRO A 591 -16.20 32.63 -16.74
CA PRO A 591 -16.25 31.30 -17.36
C PRO A 591 -14.87 30.83 -17.85
N LEU A 592 -14.50 29.57 -17.57
CA LEU A 592 -13.19 28.99 -17.94
C LEU A 592 -12.79 29.24 -19.41
N ALA A 593 -13.74 29.13 -20.34
CA ALA A 593 -13.53 29.37 -21.78
C ALA A 593 -13.05 30.81 -22.10
N LEU A 594 -13.32 31.78 -21.22
CA LEU A 594 -12.89 33.16 -21.36
C LEU A 594 -11.59 33.46 -20.58
N ARG A 595 -11.25 32.66 -19.56
CA ARG A 595 -10.02 32.84 -18.76
C ARG A 595 -8.75 32.54 -19.54
N GLY A 596 -8.83 31.72 -20.59
CA GLY A 596 -7.69 31.41 -21.46
C GLY A 596 -7.23 32.57 -22.36
N ASP A 597 -8.04 33.63 -22.51
CA ASP A 597 -7.71 34.81 -23.31
C ASP A 597 -7.10 35.91 -22.41
N PHE A 598 -5.77 35.90 -22.30
CA PHE A 598 -5.04 36.91 -21.51
C PHE A 598 -5.22 38.34 -22.03
N GLY A 599 -5.59 38.52 -23.30
CA GLY A 599 -5.94 39.83 -23.84
C GLY A 599 -7.22 40.37 -23.19
N ARG A 600 -8.23 39.51 -23.01
CA ARG A 600 -9.45 39.86 -22.28
C ARG A 600 -9.21 40.05 -20.80
N LEU A 601 -8.41 39.20 -20.17
CA LEU A 601 -8.03 39.40 -18.76
C LEU A 601 -7.28 40.73 -18.56
N GLY A 602 -6.43 41.11 -19.51
CA GLY A 602 -5.77 42.42 -19.52
C GLY A 602 -6.75 43.60 -19.63
N GLN A 603 -7.91 43.43 -20.24
CA GLN A 603 -8.93 44.49 -20.34
C GLN A 603 -9.79 44.61 -19.08
N MET A 604 -9.60 43.75 -18.09
CA MET A 604 -10.41 43.80 -16.88
C MET A 604 -10.25 45.13 -16.13
N PRO A 605 -11.35 45.77 -15.71
CA PRO A 605 -11.31 47.05 -15.03
C PRO A 605 -10.89 46.89 -13.57
N VAL A 606 -9.79 47.54 -13.20
CA VAL A 606 -9.30 47.65 -11.82
C VAL A 606 -9.66 49.04 -11.27
N PRO A 607 -10.26 49.13 -10.06
CA PRO A 607 -10.61 50.40 -9.46
C PRO A 607 -9.36 51.16 -9.02
N THR A 608 -9.34 52.48 -9.23
CA THR A 608 -8.32 53.38 -8.67
C THR A 608 -8.86 54.06 -7.41
N ARG A 609 -7.95 54.55 -6.54
CA ARG A 609 -8.32 55.36 -5.37
C ARG A 609 -9.03 56.67 -5.73
N THR A 610 -8.92 57.13 -6.98
CA THR A 610 -9.60 58.33 -7.49
C THR A 610 -11.00 58.05 -8.01
N GLY A 611 -11.49 56.80 -7.91
CA GLY A 611 -12.83 56.39 -8.38
C GLY A 611 -12.92 56.18 -9.89
N LYS A 612 -11.80 56.28 -10.62
CA LYS A 612 -11.71 55.89 -12.03
C LYS A 612 -11.45 54.39 -12.13
N VAL A 613 -11.67 53.83 -13.31
CA VAL A 613 -11.29 52.44 -13.62
C VAL A 613 -10.21 52.45 -14.69
N VAL A 614 -9.26 51.54 -14.57
CA VAL A 614 -8.18 51.36 -15.54
C VAL A 614 -8.10 49.88 -15.95
N PRO A 615 -7.79 49.57 -17.21
CA PRO A 615 -7.57 48.19 -17.62
C PRO A 615 -6.34 47.62 -16.91
N LEU A 616 -6.37 46.33 -16.58
CA LEU A 616 -5.25 45.61 -16.00
C LEU A 616 -3.97 45.73 -16.87
N SER A 617 -4.11 45.73 -18.19
CA SER A 617 -3.02 45.87 -19.16
C SER A 617 -2.30 47.23 -19.11
N GLU A 618 -2.92 48.26 -18.50
CA GLU A 618 -2.26 49.55 -18.30
C GLU A 618 -1.29 49.52 -17.13
N ILE A 619 -1.41 48.58 -16.19
CA ILE A 619 -0.64 48.52 -14.95
C ILE A 619 0.25 47.29 -14.83
N GLY A 620 0.34 46.52 -15.89
CA GLY A 620 1.18 45.33 -15.96
C GLY A 620 0.86 44.50 -17.19
N SER A 621 1.51 43.35 -17.27
CA SER A 621 1.31 42.41 -18.38
C SER A 621 1.41 40.98 -17.90
N PHE A 622 0.68 40.08 -18.56
CA PHE A 622 0.88 38.65 -18.40
C PHE A 622 2.13 38.23 -19.16
N VAL A 623 3.09 37.67 -18.44
CA VAL A 623 4.36 37.19 -19.00
C VAL A 623 4.46 35.70 -18.69
N LYS A 624 4.86 34.92 -19.69
CA LYS A 624 5.23 33.52 -19.47
C LYS A 624 6.53 33.47 -18.68
N THR A 625 6.51 32.77 -17.57
CA THR A 625 7.67 32.51 -16.73
C THR A 625 7.77 31.01 -16.51
N ARG A 626 8.97 30.47 -16.52
CA ARG A 626 9.17 29.07 -16.17
C ARG A 626 8.86 28.87 -14.69
N GLN A 627 8.11 27.82 -14.37
CA GLN A 627 7.86 27.45 -12.98
C GLN A 627 9.18 27.03 -12.32
N ASP A 628 9.38 27.44 -11.07
CA ASP A 628 10.49 26.94 -10.26
C ASP A 628 10.30 25.43 -9.99
N PRO A 629 11.30 24.58 -10.29
CA PRO A 629 11.19 23.14 -10.08
C PRO A 629 11.09 22.81 -8.59
N ALA A 630 10.38 21.73 -8.27
CA ALA A 630 10.38 21.18 -6.92
C ALA A 630 11.79 20.66 -6.57
N ILE A 631 12.25 20.94 -5.34
CA ILE A 631 13.55 20.50 -4.85
C ILE A 631 13.33 19.47 -3.74
N TYR A 632 13.70 18.22 -4.02
CA TYR A 632 13.70 17.16 -3.02
C TYR A 632 14.93 17.28 -2.12
N HIS A 633 14.72 17.10 -0.82
CA HIS A 633 15.78 17.12 0.18
C HIS A 633 15.75 15.85 0.99
N LYS A 634 16.94 15.28 1.23
CA LYS A 634 17.17 14.19 2.18
C LYS A 634 18.35 14.57 3.07
N ASP A 635 18.14 14.52 4.38
CA ASP A 635 19.12 14.97 5.39
C ASP A 635 19.61 16.42 5.12
N LEU A 636 18.68 17.31 4.75
CA LEU A 636 18.92 18.71 4.36
C LEU A 636 19.79 18.90 3.10
N ARG A 637 20.07 17.83 2.35
CA ARG A 637 20.81 17.88 1.08
C ARG A 637 19.85 17.72 -0.10
N PRO A 638 19.93 18.58 -1.12
CA PRO A 638 19.21 18.37 -2.37
C PRO A 638 19.57 17.02 -3.00
N VAL A 639 18.56 16.31 -3.50
CA VAL A 639 18.70 14.98 -4.11
C VAL A 639 17.74 14.87 -5.30
N GLU A 640 18.17 14.26 -6.40
CA GLU A 640 17.26 13.79 -7.45
C GLU A 640 17.15 12.27 -7.36
N PHE A 641 15.95 11.73 -7.55
CA PHE A 641 15.72 10.29 -7.55
C PHE A 641 15.46 9.80 -8.97
N VAL A 642 16.23 8.82 -9.41
CA VAL A 642 15.96 8.04 -10.63
C VAL A 642 15.55 6.64 -10.18
N THR A 643 14.40 6.18 -10.64
CA THR A 643 13.75 4.98 -10.11
C THR A 643 13.28 4.06 -11.24
N ALA A 644 13.25 2.75 -10.99
CA ALA A 644 12.71 1.77 -11.94
C ALA A 644 12.22 0.50 -11.24
N GLU A 645 11.31 -0.22 -11.92
CA GLU A 645 10.93 -1.57 -11.54
C GLU A 645 11.80 -2.62 -12.22
N THR A 646 11.97 -3.76 -11.56
CA THR A 646 12.67 -4.90 -12.15
C THR A 646 11.73 -5.79 -12.93
N VAL A 647 12.07 -6.12 -14.16
CA VAL A 647 11.24 -6.94 -15.06
C VAL A 647 12.00 -8.11 -15.70
N GLY A 648 11.23 -9.02 -16.27
CA GLY A 648 11.73 -10.17 -17.03
C GLY A 648 12.20 -11.33 -16.15
N ASP A 649 12.88 -12.29 -16.77
CA ASP A 649 13.23 -13.55 -16.11
C ASP A 649 14.12 -13.35 -14.88
N LEU A 650 14.95 -12.31 -14.86
CA LEU A 650 15.83 -11.94 -13.73
C LEU A 650 15.25 -10.75 -12.94
N ALA A 651 13.99 -10.86 -12.51
CA ALA A 651 13.27 -9.86 -11.71
C ALA A 651 13.79 -9.72 -10.26
N ALA A 652 15.09 -9.46 -10.08
CA ALA A 652 15.68 -9.10 -8.81
C ALA A 652 16.49 -7.81 -8.94
N PRO A 653 16.37 -6.85 -8.00
CA PRO A 653 17.02 -5.53 -8.06
C PRO A 653 18.52 -5.60 -8.37
N ILE A 654 19.20 -6.60 -7.82
CA ILE A 654 20.66 -6.75 -7.95
C ILE A 654 21.13 -6.88 -9.40
N TYR A 655 20.34 -7.51 -10.29
CA TYR A 655 20.74 -7.69 -11.68
C TYR A 655 20.66 -6.38 -12.46
N GLY A 656 19.58 -5.61 -12.30
CA GLY A 656 19.46 -4.27 -12.89
C GLY A 656 20.50 -3.30 -12.34
N MET A 657 20.80 -3.37 -11.03
CA MET A 657 21.86 -2.56 -10.41
C MET A 657 23.24 -2.86 -11.02
N PHE A 658 23.59 -4.12 -11.26
CA PHE A 658 24.86 -4.48 -11.89
C PHE A 658 24.96 -4.03 -13.34
N GLU A 659 23.86 -4.09 -14.10
CA GLU A 659 23.84 -3.59 -15.49
C GLU A 659 24.09 -2.08 -15.54
N VAL A 660 23.41 -1.31 -14.69
CA VAL A 660 23.62 0.14 -14.58
C VAL A 660 25.03 0.45 -14.07
N GLU A 661 25.52 -0.27 -13.06
CA GLU A 661 26.89 -0.12 -12.54
C GLU A 661 27.94 -0.35 -13.64
N GLU A 662 27.75 -1.37 -14.48
CA GLU A 662 28.65 -1.65 -15.61
C GLU A 662 28.66 -0.52 -16.64
N MET A 663 27.49 0.05 -16.96
CA MET A 663 27.39 1.20 -17.86
C MET A 663 28.00 2.48 -17.28
N LEU A 664 27.99 2.63 -15.95
CA LEU A 664 28.53 3.81 -15.26
C LEU A 664 30.05 3.81 -15.10
N LYS A 665 30.75 2.67 -15.29
CA LYS A 665 32.21 2.56 -15.05
C LYS A 665 33.04 3.58 -15.83
N ASP A 666 32.63 3.89 -17.05
CA ASP A 666 33.32 4.81 -17.94
C ASP A 666 32.63 6.19 -18.04
N TYR A 667 31.54 6.40 -17.29
CA TYR A 667 30.79 7.64 -17.31
C TYR A 667 31.57 8.76 -16.61
N LYS A 668 31.64 9.92 -17.27
CA LYS A 668 32.17 11.16 -16.72
C LYS A 668 31.21 12.29 -17.09
N THR A 669 30.83 13.05 -16.06
CA THR A 669 29.99 14.24 -16.17
C THR A 669 30.77 15.41 -16.77
#